data_AF-A0A0N0RSC6-F1
#
_entry.id   AF-A0A0N0RSC6-F1
#
_cell.length_a   1.000
_cell.length_b   1.000
_cell.length_c   1.000
_cell.angle_alpha   90.00
_cell.angle_beta   90.00
_cell.angle_gamma   90.00
#
_symmetry.space_group_name_H-M   'P 1'
#
loop_
_entity.id
_entity.type
_entity.pdbx_description
1 polymer ?
#
loop_
_entity_poly.entity_id
_entity_poly.type
_entity_poly.pdbx_seq_one_letter_code
_entity_poly.pdbx_strand_id
1 'polypeptide(L)'
;MALSSSAKDETSHERTSFQRSSLHISIIAALVAVTLAALPVWWSATTIVRRPLPVDAVRAWHAQGACPLRTAWTIHMDGEHIDASTCTAVYERLLHRQGAAPTDDLCIDWAVVGSRGSEHRVCDIGVSNTTEVVRVPVHTHGSAMVPEVLAYLAPLLGAPTREDARPIEYAPRVRLVFSLMQEDASEGRAIAQWGLTEAFHASASVHPSLAPLHRLIEAVRPIHDIVLETQVQWYAPLEFSPTTMYNEQEGQISVLSMDDISVFINSPQWSLESYGTSAMDERTLHFILFVPRPHHAPLYLQKDHEIIRQPAWLVPQWGGVVVWNRYLDGSVMAEDVSLDELRVPMQLYTKQLLALLGLEYDGVLEQDALLDLAVRSLQWRRALQLARESVDTLTSIVRLVHKIPNLGVDQDVQRAFTHALDDLHAAKALSLPGRAHLDQLLSLVTSAQSHASQAFFDPSMLEMLYFPNEHKYAVYTPLFGPLLLPLLTAMAREWKYARRHRPLSLQEQGEAPTSDLPPSTKTPDQSTRRGASRTTTQSSSSVAPSSSTTQPTKPIPAARPALSAKEARKKLFGKPISSLLHTSSPKDKGHLAHTSRYPGLHKSVKLPTLHTNRRSPPPKRLKLPTKEKKPVRELGSDEELESEPEPEPEPEIDYENEGFL
;
A
#
# COMPACT_ATOMS: atom_id res chain seq x y z
N MET A 1 69.39 53.01 -61.59
CA MET A 1 69.55 54.12 -60.61
C MET A 1 68.55 53.89 -59.51
N ALA A 2 68.87 53.75 -58.24
CA ALA A 2 70.15 53.73 -57.55
C ALA A 2 69.83 53.17 -56.15
N LEU A 3 70.63 52.19 -55.71
CA LEU A 3 71.21 52.07 -54.37
C LEU A 3 70.24 51.85 -53.19
N SER A 4 70.50 51.02 -52.19
CA SER A 4 71.62 50.15 -51.80
C SER A 4 71.17 49.62 -50.42
N SER A 5 71.19 48.30 -50.18
CA SER A 5 72.11 47.57 -49.28
C SER A 5 72.10 48.09 -47.83
N SER A 6 72.12 47.31 -46.76
CA SER A 6 72.72 46.01 -46.41
C SER A 6 72.26 45.81 -44.94
N ALA A 7 72.21 44.67 -44.25
CA ALA A 7 73.03 43.47 -44.23
C ALA A 7 72.40 42.51 -43.19
N LYS A 8 72.68 41.19 -43.33
CA LYS A 8 72.98 40.19 -42.27
C LYS A 8 71.94 39.91 -41.17
N ASP A 9 71.69 38.70 -40.66
CA ASP A 9 72.28 37.35 -40.70
C ASP A 9 71.08 36.40 -40.49
N GLU A 10 70.86 35.34 -41.29
CA GLU A 10 71.42 33.99 -41.13
C GLU A 10 71.12 33.26 -39.79
N THR A 11 70.62 32.03 -39.94
CA THR A 11 70.60 30.90 -38.97
C THR A 11 69.38 30.69 -38.04
N SER A 12 68.48 29.84 -38.53
CA SER A 12 68.00 28.61 -37.87
C SER A 12 67.78 28.60 -36.35
N HIS A 13 66.51 28.51 -35.95
CA HIS A 13 66.09 27.46 -35.03
C HIS A 13 64.66 27.04 -35.34
N GLU A 14 64.57 25.91 -36.03
CA GLU A 14 63.39 25.07 -36.17
C GLU A 14 62.95 24.63 -34.77
N ARG A 15 62.14 25.47 -34.09
CA ARG A 15 61.46 25.06 -32.86
C ARG A 15 60.28 24.19 -33.27
N THR A 16 60.49 22.89 -33.09
CA THR A 16 59.49 21.83 -33.17
C THR A 16 58.09 22.33 -32.78
N SER A 17 57.14 22.08 -33.68
CA SER A 17 55.75 22.57 -33.69
C SER A 17 54.88 22.15 -32.50
N PHE A 18 55.46 21.51 -31.48
CA PHE A 18 54.78 21.00 -30.29
C PHE A 18 54.82 21.95 -29.07
N GLN A 19 55.42 23.13 -29.20
CA GLN A 19 55.65 24.04 -28.08
C GLN A 19 54.96 25.41 -28.22
N ARG A 20 53.89 25.50 -29.02
CA ARG A 20 53.06 26.71 -29.09
C ARG A 20 52.00 26.66 -27.99
N SER A 21 52.11 27.54 -27.00
CA SER A 21 51.07 27.76 -25.97
C SER A 21 49.68 27.93 -26.59
N SER A 22 49.58 28.53 -27.78
CA SER A 22 48.33 28.66 -28.52
C SER A 22 47.66 27.33 -28.87
N LEU A 23 48.43 26.27 -29.16
CA LEU A 23 47.89 24.94 -29.49
C LEU A 23 47.34 24.24 -28.23
N HIS A 24 48.04 24.38 -27.09
CA HIS A 24 47.55 23.88 -25.81
C HIS A 24 46.28 24.62 -25.37
N ILE A 25 46.26 25.94 -25.51
CA ILE A 25 45.06 26.76 -25.25
C ILE A 25 43.91 26.34 -26.17
N SER A 26 44.15 26.08 -27.46
CA SER A 26 43.09 25.64 -28.39
C SER A 26 42.55 24.25 -28.06
N ILE A 27 43.40 23.31 -27.64
CA ILE A 27 42.97 21.96 -27.24
C ILE A 27 42.15 22.01 -25.95
N ILE A 28 42.61 22.79 -24.96
CA ILE A 28 41.88 22.99 -23.70
C ILE A 28 40.54 23.69 -23.97
N ALA A 29 40.53 24.72 -24.82
CA ALA A 29 39.31 25.44 -25.19
C ALA A 29 38.32 24.53 -25.93
N ALA A 30 38.79 23.70 -26.86
CA ALA A 30 37.95 22.73 -27.57
C ALA A 30 37.34 21.70 -26.63
N LEU A 31 38.12 21.15 -25.69
CA LEU A 31 37.60 20.16 -24.76
C LEU A 31 36.61 20.78 -23.76
N VAL A 32 36.88 22.00 -23.28
CA VAL A 32 35.92 22.76 -22.46
C VAL A 32 34.64 23.03 -23.24
N ALA A 33 34.72 23.46 -24.50
CA ALA A 33 33.54 23.67 -25.35
C ALA A 33 32.72 22.40 -25.53
N VAL A 34 33.36 21.25 -25.78
CA VAL A 34 32.66 19.95 -25.89
C VAL A 34 32.01 19.55 -24.56
N THR A 35 32.69 19.73 -23.42
CA THR A 35 32.09 19.42 -22.11
C THR A 35 30.89 20.32 -21.80
N LEU A 36 30.97 21.62 -22.12
CA LEU A 36 29.88 22.56 -21.94
C LEU A 36 28.70 22.26 -22.87
N ALA A 37 28.96 21.77 -24.09
CA ALA A 37 27.91 21.32 -25.01
C ALA A 37 27.29 19.97 -24.61
N ALA A 38 28.06 19.07 -23.98
CA ALA A 38 27.59 17.76 -23.54
C ALA A 38 26.83 17.80 -22.20
N LEU A 39 27.13 18.77 -21.33
CA LEU A 39 26.49 18.92 -20.02
C LEU A 39 24.95 19.05 -20.08
N PRO A 40 24.34 19.87 -20.97
CA PRO A 40 22.89 19.97 -21.10
C PRO A 40 22.25 18.64 -21.54
N VAL A 41 22.88 17.93 -22.49
CA VAL A 41 22.39 16.64 -23.00
C VAL A 41 22.48 15.58 -21.90
N TRP A 42 23.59 15.55 -21.16
CA TRP A 42 23.78 14.65 -20.02
C TRP A 42 22.82 14.97 -18.87
N TRP A 43 22.59 16.25 -18.59
CA TRP A 43 21.61 16.66 -17.59
C TRP A 43 20.22 16.19 -17.99
N SER A 44 19.77 16.50 -19.21
CA SER A 44 18.46 16.08 -19.71
C SER A 44 18.29 14.56 -19.76
N ALA A 45 19.34 13.81 -20.13
CA ALA A 45 19.28 12.35 -20.20
C ALA A 45 19.31 11.67 -18.83
N THR A 46 19.61 12.43 -17.76
CA THR A 46 19.81 11.83 -16.43
C THR A 46 19.02 12.52 -15.31
N THR A 47 18.18 13.50 -15.66
CA THR A 47 17.16 14.08 -14.77
C THR A 47 15.95 13.15 -14.72
N ILE A 48 15.56 12.78 -13.51
CA ILE A 48 14.30 12.08 -13.26
C ILE A 48 13.16 13.08 -13.35
N VAL A 49 12.08 12.70 -14.06
CA VAL A 49 10.87 13.50 -14.15
C VAL A 49 10.11 13.39 -12.83
N ARG A 50 9.85 14.53 -12.19
CA ARG A 50 9.02 14.60 -10.98
C ARG A 50 7.91 15.60 -11.19
N ARG A 51 6.73 15.11 -11.53
CA ARG A 51 5.54 15.95 -11.70
C ARG A 51 4.92 16.30 -10.34
N PRO A 52 4.37 17.52 -10.18
CA PRO A 52 3.75 17.93 -8.92
C PRO A 52 2.43 17.17 -8.70
N LEU A 53 2.23 16.68 -7.48
CA LEU A 53 0.97 16.09 -7.04
C LEU A 53 0.16 17.11 -6.23
N PRO A 54 -1.18 17.09 -6.29
CA PRO A 54 -2.05 17.98 -5.50
C PRO A 54 -2.10 17.53 -4.02
N VAL A 55 -0.98 17.74 -3.31
CA VAL A 55 -0.79 17.28 -1.92
C VAL A 55 -1.81 17.90 -0.95
N ASP A 56 -2.15 19.17 -1.13
CA ASP A 56 -3.07 19.88 -0.23
C ASP A 56 -4.50 19.29 -0.30
N ALA A 57 -4.93 18.83 -1.48
CA ALA A 57 -6.21 18.15 -1.66
C ALA A 57 -6.25 16.83 -0.88
N VAL A 58 -5.20 16.02 -0.97
CA VAL A 58 -5.10 14.77 -0.19
C VAL A 58 -5.08 15.04 1.32
N ARG A 59 -4.36 16.08 1.77
CA ARG A 59 -4.39 16.45 3.19
C ARG A 59 -5.79 16.86 3.65
N ALA A 60 -6.56 17.57 2.83
CA ALA A 60 -7.94 17.92 3.14
C ALA A 60 -8.87 16.69 3.21
N TRP A 61 -8.61 15.66 2.41
CA TRP A 61 -9.29 14.37 2.51
C TRP A 61 -8.90 13.59 3.76
N HIS A 62 -7.60 13.45 4.02
CA HIS A 62 -7.11 12.75 5.21
C HIS A 62 -7.53 13.41 6.53
N ALA A 63 -7.66 14.75 6.55
CA ALA A 63 -8.16 15.50 7.69
C ALA A 63 -9.62 15.19 8.08
N GLN A 64 -10.40 14.56 7.20
CA GLN A 64 -11.78 14.13 7.49
C GLN A 64 -11.81 12.86 8.38
N GLY A 65 -10.66 12.21 8.59
CA GLY A 65 -10.53 11.06 9.47
C GLY A 65 -11.34 9.85 9.00
N ALA A 66 -12.07 9.23 9.94
CA ALA A 66 -12.81 8.00 9.67
C ALA A 66 -14.00 8.19 8.69
N CYS A 67 -14.48 9.41 8.44
CA CYS A 67 -15.64 9.66 7.60
C CYS A 67 -15.34 10.55 6.39
N PRO A 68 -14.64 10.02 5.36
CA PRO A 68 -14.41 10.76 4.11
C PRO A 68 -15.70 10.98 3.33
N LEU A 69 -16.68 10.07 3.45
CA LEU A 69 -18.00 10.16 2.85
C LEU A 69 -19.07 10.10 3.95
N ARG A 70 -20.16 10.83 3.74
CA ARG A 70 -21.33 10.85 4.62
C ARG A 70 -22.60 10.69 3.81
N THR A 71 -23.59 10.02 4.38
CA THR A 71 -24.90 9.79 3.77
C THR A 71 -25.98 9.93 4.84
N ALA A 72 -27.23 10.16 4.45
CA ALA A 72 -28.31 10.39 5.41
C ALA A 72 -29.47 9.40 5.19
N TRP A 73 -29.75 8.56 6.19
CA TRP A 73 -30.73 7.48 6.09
C TRP A 73 -31.94 7.75 6.98
N THR A 74 -33.14 7.67 6.40
CA THR A 74 -34.40 7.77 7.13
C THR A 74 -34.93 6.39 7.49
N ILE A 75 -35.16 6.13 8.77
CA ILE A 75 -35.89 4.97 9.27
C ILE A 75 -37.36 5.36 9.40
N HIS A 76 -38.20 4.82 8.52
CA HIS A 76 -39.64 4.97 8.56
C HIS A 76 -40.26 3.78 9.28
N MET A 77 -40.85 4.03 10.45
CA MET A 77 -41.54 3.01 11.24
C MET A 77 -43.04 3.13 11.00
N ASP A 78 -43.67 2.03 10.60
CA ASP A 78 -45.10 1.94 10.36
C ASP A 78 -45.76 1.01 11.39
N GLY A 79 -46.68 1.55 12.19
CA GLY A 79 -47.33 0.78 13.26
C GLY A 79 -48.51 1.51 13.93
N GLU A 80 -49.44 0.74 14.47
CA GLU A 80 -50.68 1.28 15.07
C GLU A 80 -50.47 1.94 16.44
N HIS A 81 -49.39 1.56 17.15
CA HIS A 81 -49.07 1.99 18.51
C HIS A 81 -47.70 2.70 18.61
N ILE A 82 -47.32 3.47 17.58
CA ILE A 82 -46.08 4.25 17.61
C ILE A 82 -46.28 5.53 18.43
N ASP A 83 -45.46 5.70 19.46
CA ASP A 83 -45.37 6.89 20.30
C ASP A 83 -44.06 7.66 20.05
N ALA A 84 -44.06 8.97 20.37
CA ALA A 84 -42.88 9.83 20.19
C ALA A 84 -41.65 9.36 21.01
N SER A 85 -41.88 8.76 22.18
CA SER A 85 -40.82 8.21 23.05
C SER A 85 -40.11 7.00 22.42
N THR A 86 -40.84 6.19 21.64
CA THR A 86 -40.25 5.06 20.89
C THR A 86 -39.31 5.57 19.80
N CYS A 87 -39.70 6.64 19.10
CA CYS A 87 -38.84 7.26 18.08
C CYS A 87 -37.55 7.83 18.68
N THR A 88 -37.64 8.53 19.81
CA THR A 88 -36.45 9.05 20.50
C THR A 88 -35.55 7.91 20.97
N ALA A 89 -36.11 6.82 21.52
CA ALA A 89 -35.33 5.67 21.96
C ALA A 89 -34.61 4.97 20.81
N VAL A 90 -35.25 4.81 19.64
CA VAL A 90 -34.62 4.27 18.44
C VAL A 90 -33.50 5.20 17.97
N TYR A 91 -33.76 6.50 17.85
CA TYR A 91 -32.79 7.50 17.40
C TYR A 91 -31.53 7.53 18.30
N GLU A 92 -31.71 7.57 19.62
CA GLU A 92 -30.60 7.52 20.58
C GLU A 92 -29.80 6.22 20.47
N ARG A 93 -30.46 5.09 20.22
CA ARG A 93 -29.76 3.81 20.09
C ARG A 93 -28.96 3.69 18.80
N LEU A 94 -29.45 4.29 17.70
CA LEU A 94 -28.70 4.40 16.45
C LEU A 94 -27.44 5.25 16.63
N LEU A 95 -27.57 6.42 17.27
CA LEU A 95 -26.42 7.28 17.58
C LEU A 95 -25.40 6.60 18.50
N HIS A 96 -25.87 5.93 19.55
CA HIS A 96 -24.99 5.21 20.47
C HIS A 96 -24.24 4.06 19.77
N ARG A 97 -24.88 3.36 18.83
CA ARG A 97 -24.23 2.27 18.07
C ARG A 97 -23.17 2.80 17.10
N GLN A 98 -23.41 3.96 16.50
CA GLN A 98 -22.46 4.61 15.61
C GLN A 98 -21.19 5.08 16.33
N GLY A 99 -21.32 5.61 17.55
CA GLY A 99 -20.19 6.15 18.33
C GLY A 99 -19.37 5.12 19.13
N ALA A 100 -19.67 3.81 19.03
CA ALA A 100 -19.06 2.80 19.89
C ALA A 100 -17.60 2.45 19.53
N ALA A 101 -17.18 2.66 18.27
CA ALA A 101 -15.79 2.46 17.83
C ALA A 101 -15.43 3.44 16.69
N PRO A 102 -14.33 4.21 16.80
CA PRO A 102 -13.97 5.23 15.81
C PRO A 102 -13.51 4.66 14.45
N THR A 103 -13.09 3.39 14.38
CA THR A 103 -12.69 2.72 13.14
C THR A 103 -13.87 2.14 12.35
N ASP A 104 -14.98 1.85 13.03
CA ASP A 104 -16.17 1.21 12.46
C ASP A 104 -17.38 2.16 12.34
N ASP A 105 -17.14 3.48 12.40
CA ASP A 105 -18.21 4.46 12.18
C ASP A 105 -18.82 4.25 10.80
N LEU A 106 -20.15 4.09 10.75
CA LEU A 106 -20.89 3.92 9.50
C LEU A 106 -20.98 5.24 8.72
N CYS A 107 -20.65 6.39 9.31
CA CYS A 107 -20.70 7.70 8.69
C CYS A 107 -22.10 8.03 8.11
N ILE A 108 -23.13 7.54 8.78
CA ILE A 108 -24.54 7.76 8.43
C ILE A 108 -25.09 8.84 9.37
N ASP A 109 -25.75 9.84 8.80
CA ASP A 109 -26.59 10.77 9.53
C ASP A 109 -28.03 10.22 9.58
N TRP A 110 -28.56 10.02 10.77
CA TRP A 110 -29.85 9.34 10.95
C TRP A 110 -31.02 10.32 10.93
N ALA A 111 -32.14 9.86 10.35
CA ALA A 111 -33.46 10.43 10.56
C ALA A 111 -34.45 9.32 10.94
N VAL A 112 -35.36 9.57 11.87
CA VAL A 112 -36.37 8.62 12.31
C VAL A 112 -37.74 9.27 12.18
N VAL A 113 -38.59 8.63 11.39
CA VAL A 113 -39.97 9.06 11.13
C VAL A 113 -40.90 7.93 11.55
N GLY A 114 -41.90 8.26 12.35
CA GLY A 114 -42.92 7.33 12.82
C GLY A 114 -44.28 7.73 12.31
N SER A 115 -44.99 6.79 11.70
CA SER A 115 -46.33 7.01 11.17
C SER A 115 -47.36 6.10 11.85
N ARG A 116 -48.52 6.65 12.20
CA ARG A 116 -49.68 5.93 12.73
C ARG A 116 -50.71 5.79 11.62
N GLY A 117 -50.68 4.67 10.91
CA GLY A 117 -51.45 4.49 9.68
C GLY A 117 -50.94 5.37 8.53
N SER A 118 -51.69 5.45 7.43
CA SER A 118 -51.21 6.10 6.19
C SER A 118 -51.13 7.63 6.24
N GLU A 119 -51.66 8.30 7.28
CA GLU A 119 -51.90 9.76 7.23
C GLU A 119 -51.41 10.54 8.45
N HIS A 120 -51.10 9.90 9.59
CA HIS A 120 -50.72 10.63 10.81
C HIS A 120 -49.23 10.45 11.17
N ARG A 121 -48.43 11.49 10.96
CA ARG A 121 -47.01 11.51 11.32
C ARG A 121 -46.84 11.83 12.81
N VAL A 122 -46.35 10.86 13.58
CA VAL A 122 -46.19 10.94 15.04
C VAL A 122 -44.89 11.63 15.43
N CYS A 123 -43.81 11.36 14.70
CA CYS A 123 -42.48 11.88 15.00
C CYS A 123 -41.66 12.08 13.72
N ASP A 124 -40.74 13.04 13.78
CA ASP A 124 -39.69 13.27 12.80
C ASP A 124 -38.49 13.89 13.51
N ILE A 125 -37.43 13.09 13.62
CA ILE A 125 -36.25 13.40 14.42
C ILE A 125 -35.04 13.17 13.53
N GLY A 126 -34.11 14.12 13.47
CA GLY A 126 -32.85 13.99 12.73
C GLY A 126 -32.77 14.90 11.51
N VAL A 127 -32.03 14.45 10.49
CA VAL A 127 -31.70 15.27 9.30
C VAL A 127 -32.84 15.24 8.27
N SER A 128 -33.17 16.39 7.68
CA SER A 128 -34.30 16.54 6.74
C SER A 128 -33.98 16.19 5.28
N ASN A 129 -32.70 16.26 4.88
CA ASN A 129 -32.27 15.93 3.51
C ASN A 129 -31.65 14.53 3.49
N THR A 130 -32.44 13.53 3.13
CA THR A 130 -32.03 12.12 3.20
C THR A 130 -31.88 11.51 1.81
N THR A 131 -30.84 10.70 1.67
CA THR A 131 -30.51 9.97 0.43
C THR A 131 -31.26 8.65 0.36
N GLU A 132 -31.49 8.01 1.50
CA GLU A 132 -32.11 6.69 1.62
C GLU A 132 -33.28 6.67 2.59
N VAL A 133 -34.28 5.83 2.29
CA VAL A 133 -35.44 5.58 3.16
C VAL A 133 -35.61 4.08 3.37
N VAL A 134 -35.61 3.65 4.62
CA VAL A 134 -35.82 2.26 5.06
C VAL A 134 -37.16 2.18 5.75
N ARG A 135 -38.08 1.37 5.22
CA ARG A 135 -39.37 1.11 5.86
C ARG A 135 -39.24 -0.14 6.72
N VAL A 136 -39.53 0.00 8.01
CA VAL A 136 -39.45 -1.09 8.99
C VAL A 136 -40.88 -1.51 9.34
N PRO A 137 -41.29 -2.75 9.02
CA PRO A 137 -42.56 -3.28 9.49
C PRO A 137 -42.43 -3.54 11.00
N VAL A 138 -43.34 -2.97 11.80
CA VAL A 138 -43.35 -3.17 13.25
C VAL A 138 -44.58 -3.97 13.63
N HIS A 139 -44.37 -5.15 14.22
CA HIS A 139 -45.46 -6.05 14.62
C HIS A 139 -45.69 -6.08 16.12
N THR A 140 -44.67 -5.74 16.92
CA THR A 140 -44.80 -5.72 18.39
C THR A 140 -45.33 -4.38 18.91
N HIS A 141 -45.69 -4.34 20.20
CA HIS A 141 -46.22 -3.16 20.87
C HIS A 141 -45.40 -2.84 22.13
N GLY A 142 -45.35 -1.56 22.51
CA GLY A 142 -44.70 -1.11 23.74
C GLY A 142 -43.17 -1.26 23.72
N SER A 143 -42.58 -1.65 24.85
CA SER A 143 -41.12 -1.70 25.04
C SER A 143 -40.40 -2.74 24.17
N ALA A 144 -41.12 -3.71 23.60
CA ALA A 144 -40.56 -4.72 22.69
C ALA A 144 -40.33 -4.20 21.25
N MET A 145 -40.88 -3.05 20.88
CA MET A 145 -40.71 -2.48 19.53
C MET A 145 -39.27 -2.08 19.23
N VAL A 146 -38.58 -1.46 20.19
CA VAL A 146 -37.20 -0.98 20.00
C VAL A 146 -36.25 -2.13 19.64
N PRO A 147 -36.21 -3.26 20.38
CA PRO A 147 -35.35 -4.38 19.99
C PRO A 147 -35.78 -5.06 18.67
N GLU A 148 -37.08 -5.10 18.33
CA GLU A 148 -37.55 -5.59 17.02
C GLU A 148 -37.01 -4.75 15.86
N VAL A 149 -37.16 -3.41 15.96
CA VAL A 149 -36.65 -2.47 14.95
C VAL A 149 -35.14 -2.59 14.81
N LEU A 150 -34.42 -2.68 15.93
CA LEU A 150 -32.95 -2.83 15.90
C LEU A 150 -32.51 -4.18 15.33
N ALA A 151 -33.28 -5.26 15.56
CA ALA A 151 -33.02 -6.56 14.94
C ALA A 151 -33.22 -6.50 13.42
N TYR A 152 -34.29 -5.83 12.96
CA TYR A 152 -34.51 -5.60 11.54
C TYR A 152 -33.40 -4.74 10.90
N LEU A 153 -32.86 -3.77 11.64
CA LEU A 153 -31.75 -2.92 11.21
C LEU A 153 -30.36 -3.53 11.45
N ALA A 154 -30.26 -4.75 12.00
CA ALA A 154 -28.98 -5.42 12.22
C ALA A 154 -28.09 -5.49 10.96
N PRO A 155 -28.64 -5.70 9.74
CA PRO A 155 -27.84 -5.65 8.52
C PRO A 155 -27.19 -4.31 8.24
N LEU A 156 -27.84 -3.23 8.63
CA LEU A 156 -27.34 -1.88 8.45
C LEU A 156 -26.31 -1.50 9.53
N LEU A 157 -26.57 -1.90 10.76
CA LEU A 157 -25.71 -1.59 11.91
C LEU A 157 -24.45 -2.45 11.97
N GLY A 158 -24.28 -3.38 11.02
CA GLY A 158 -23.05 -4.13 10.84
C GLY A 158 -22.68 -5.01 12.03
N ALA A 159 -23.65 -5.49 12.81
CA ALA A 159 -23.40 -6.46 13.87
C ALA A 159 -23.30 -7.87 13.24
N PRO A 160 -22.11 -8.45 13.02
CA PRO A 160 -22.03 -9.87 12.69
C PRO A 160 -22.57 -10.68 13.88
N THR A 161 -23.41 -11.66 13.61
CA THR A 161 -23.93 -12.58 14.63
C THR A 161 -22.87 -13.55 15.14
N ARG A 162 -21.70 -13.64 14.48
CA ARG A 162 -20.66 -14.63 14.76
C ARG A 162 -19.25 -14.06 14.57
N GLU A 163 -18.39 -14.27 15.55
CA GLU A 163 -17.00 -13.76 15.58
C GLU A 163 -16.05 -14.50 14.60
N ASP A 164 -16.42 -15.69 14.11
CA ASP A 164 -15.53 -16.59 13.35
C ASP A 164 -15.50 -16.33 11.82
N ALA A 165 -16.53 -15.71 11.25
CA ALA A 165 -16.65 -15.55 9.81
C ALA A 165 -16.06 -14.20 9.39
N ARG A 166 -14.74 -14.13 9.17
CA ARG A 166 -14.12 -12.94 8.57
C ARG A 166 -14.71 -12.72 7.17
N PRO A 167 -15.40 -11.59 6.91
CA PRO A 167 -15.93 -11.30 5.59
C PRO A 167 -14.80 -11.17 4.57
N ILE A 168 -15.11 -11.42 3.31
CA ILE A 168 -14.17 -11.21 2.21
C ILE A 168 -13.85 -9.73 2.06
N GLU A 169 -12.64 -9.42 1.60
CA GLU A 169 -12.33 -8.08 1.11
C GLU A 169 -13.13 -7.78 -0.16
N TYR A 170 -13.35 -6.50 -0.45
CA TYR A 170 -14.08 -6.13 -1.65
C TYR A 170 -13.27 -6.48 -2.89
N ALA A 171 -13.92 -7.15 -3.85
CA ALA A 171 -13.44 -7.29 -5.21
C ALA A 171 -14.63 -7.08 -6.16
N PRO A 172 -14.48 -6.31 -7.25
CA PRO A 172 -15.58 -6.08 -8.19
C PRO A 172 -16.00 -7.38 -8.88
N ARG A 173 -15.08 -8.32 -9.14
CA ARG A 173 -15.38 -9.63 -9.70
C ARG A 173 -15.16 -10.73 -8.67
N VAL A 174 -16.15 -11.61 -8.50
CA VAL A 174 -16.08 -12.74 -7.56
C VAL A 174 -16.34 -14.03 -8.33
N ARG A 175 -15.39 -14.95 -8.28
CA ARG A 175 -15.46 -16.24 -8.96
C ARG A 175 -15.76 -17.33 -7.94
N LEU A 176 -16.91 -18.01 -8.08
CA LEU A 176 -17.33 -19.11 -7.22
C LEU A 176 -17.04 -20.45 -7.89
N VAL A 177 -16.10 -21.21 -7.32
CA VAL A 177 -15.65 -22.49 -7.88
C VAL A 177 -16.23 -23.63 -7.05
N PHE A 178 -17.19 -24.35 -7.60
CA PHE A 178 -17.78 -25.54 -7.01
C PHE A 178 -16.97 -26.77 -7.41
N SER A 179 -16.35 -27.44 -6.44
CA SER A 179 -15.41 -28.54 -6.67
C SER A 179 -15.93 -29.83 -6.06
N LEU A 180 -16.28 -30.81 -6.89
CA LEU A 180 -16.57 -32.16 -6.42
C LEU A 180 -15.25 -32.92 -6.27
N MET A 181 -14.83 -33.17 -5.03
CA MET A 181 -13.61 -33.88 -4.71
C MET A 181 -13.91 -35.28 -4.21
N GLN A 182 -13.31 -36.28 -4.86
CA GLN A 182 -13.41 -37.67 -4.45
C GLN A 182 -12.08 -38.13 -3.88
N GLU A 183 -12.12 -38.73 -2.69
CA GLU A 183 -10.92 -39.21 -2.02
C GLU A 183 -10.15 -40.22 -2.88
N ASP A 184 -10.87 -41.24 -3.39
CA ASP A 184 -10.36 -42.19 -4.37
C ASP A 184 -11.50 -42.72 -5.25
N ALA A 185 -11.56 -42.30 -6.51
CA ALA A 185 -12.53 -42.79 -7.47
C ALA A 185 -12.25 -44.23 -7.97
N SER A 186 -11.04 -44.77 -7.74
CA SER A 186 -10.62 -46.07 -8.27
C SER A 186 -11.18 -47.26 -7.47
N GLU A 187 -11.54 -47.06 -6.20
CA GLU A 187 -12.11 -48.09 -5.30
C GLU A 187 -13.57 -48.45 -5.66
N GLY A 188 -14.10 -47.92 -6.77
CA GLY A 188 -15.49 -48.07 -7.21
C GLY A 188 -16.38 -46.96 -6.63
N ARG A 189 -17.48 -46.63 -7.32
CA ARG A 189 -18.39 -45.49 -7.01
C ARG A 189 -17.91 -44.11 -7.49
N ALA A 190 -17.06 -44.07 -8.52
CA ALA A 190 -16.63 -42.83 -9.15
C ALA A 190 -17.82 -42.00 -9.67
N ILE A 191 -17.95 -40.78 -9.19
CA ILE A 191 -18.89 -39.80 -9.74
C ILE A 191 -18.22 -39.14 -10.95
N ALA A 192 -18.75 -39.38 -12.14
CA ALA A 192 -18.22 -38.79 -13.37
C ALA A 192 -18.71 -37.35 -13.54
N GLN A 193 -19.99 -37.11 -13.30
CA GLN A 193 -20.64 -35.81 -13.45
C GLN A 193 -21.66 -35.56 -12.34
N TRP A 194 -22.04 -34.29 -12.21
CA TRP A 194 -23.08 -33.83 -11.31
C TRP A 194 -23.94 -32.77 -12.02
N GLY A 195 -25.22 -32.70 -11.68
CA GLY A 195 -26.19 -31.84 -12.38
C GLY A 195 -25.89 -30.34 -12.32
N LEU A 196 -24.94 -29.88 -11.50
CA LEU A 196 -24.56 -28.46 -11.42
C LEU A 196 -23.95 -27.94 -12.72
N THR A 197 -23.18 -28.77 -13.43
CA THR A 197 -22.52 -28.37 -14.67
C THR A 197 -23.55 -27.96 -15.73
N GLU A 198 -24.61 -28.76 -15.91
CA GLU A 198 -25.69 -28.42 -16.82
C GLU A 198 -26.56 -27.28 -16.29
N ALA A 199 -26.84 -27.26 -14.98
CA ALA A 199 -27.72 -26.26 -14.37
C ALA A 199 -27.19 -24.83 -14.47
N PHE A 200 -25.87 -24.62 -14.38
CA PHE A 200 -25.28 -23.28 -14.51
C PHE A 200 -25.20 -22.81 -15.97
N HIS A 201 -25.17 -23.72 -16.94
CA HIS A 201 -25.21 -23.36 -18.36
C HIS A 201 -26.64 -23.20 -18.91
N ALA A 202 -27.62 -23.90 -18.33
CA ALA A 202 -29.02 -23.84 -18.75
C ALA A 202 -29.74 -22.62 -18.15
N SER A 203 -29.73 -21.47 -18.84
CA SER A 203 -30.40 -20.24 -18.39
C SER A 203 -31.96 -20.28 -18.35
N ALA A 204 -32.61 -21.40 -18.65
CA ALA A 204 -34.05 -21.43 -18.92
C ALA A 204 -34.95 -21.77 -17.71
N SER A 205 -34.42 -22.38 -16.64
CA SER A 205 -35.20 -22.65 -15.42
C SER A 205 -34.30 -22.96 -14.22
N VAL A 206 -34.38 -22.15 -13.17
CA VAL A 206 -33.62 -22.37 -11.92
C VAL A 206 -34.24 -23.54 -11.15
N HIS A 207 -33.46 -24.61 -10.94
CA HIS A 207 -33.88 -25.75 -10.15
C HIS A 207 -34.17 -25.34 -8.69
N PRO A 208 -35.19 -25.90 -8.00
CA PRO A 208 -35.53 -25.52 -6.63
C PRO A 208 -34.35 -25.64 -5.65
N SER A 209 -33.45 -26.61 -5.86
CA SER A 209 -32.23 -26.78 -5.05
C SER A 209 -31.24 -25.61 -5.16
N LEU A 210 -31.27 -24.85 -6.26
CA LEU A 210 -30.38 -23.71 -6.53
C LEU A 210 -31.05 -22.35 -6.27
N ALA A 211 -32.36 -22.35 -6.03
CA ALA A 211 -33.14 -21.12 -5.86
C ALA A 211 -32.58 -20.18 -4.76
N PRO A 212 -32.14 -20.66 -3.57
CA PRO A 212 -31.57 -19.79 -2.55
C PRO A 212 -30.27 -19.11 -2.99
N LEU A 213 -29.38 -19.87 -3.65
CA LEU A 213 -28.12 -19.36 -4.17
C LEU A 213 -28.35 -18.34 -5.29
N HIS A 214 -29.24 -18.67 -6.24
CA HIS A 214 -29.56 -17.77 -7.35
C HIS A 214 -30.19 -16.46 -6.85
N ARG A 215 -31.11 -16.53 -5.86
CA ARG A 215 -31.68 -15.34 -5.23
C ARG A 215 -30.61 -14.45 -4.61
N LEU A 216 -29.64 -15.04 -3.92
CA LEU A 216 -28.51 -14.30 -3.34
C LEU A 216 -27.64 -13.66 -4.42
N ILE A 217 -27.26 -14.41 -5.46
CA ILE A 217 -26.42 -13.91 -6.57
C ILE A 217 -27.09 -12.74 -7.28
N GLU A 218 -28.38 -12.84 -7.61
CA GLU A 218 -29.11 -11.73 -8.25
C GLU A 218 -29.22 -10.51 -7.33
N ALA A 219 -29.37 -10.72 -6.01
CA ALA A 219 -29.44 -9.64 -5.05
C ALA A 219 -28.11 -8.88 -4.92
N VAL A 220 -26.95 -9.57 -4.97
CA VAL A 220 -25.62 -8.93 -4.81
C VAL A 220 -24.98 -8.52 -6.14
N ARG A 221 -25.64 -8.78 -7.27
CA ARG A 221 -25.20 -8.38 -8.61
C ARG A 221 -24.82 -6.89 -8.76
N PRO A 222 -25.47 -5.94 -8.09
CA PRO A 222 -25.04 -4.53 -8.13
C PRO A 222 -23.68 -4.26 -7.44
N ILE A 223 -23.19 -5.20 -6.65
CA ILE A 223 -21.95 -5.08 -5.85
C ILE A 223 -20.80 -5.83 -6.49
N HIS A 224 -21.09 -7.05 -6.96
CA HIS A 224 -20.11 -8.01 -7.45
C HIS A 224 -20.57 -8.63 -8.77
N ASP A 225 -19.65 -8.72 -9.73
CA ASP A 225 -19.79 -9.55 -10.93
C ASP A 225 -19.44 -11.00 -10.57
N ILE A 226 -20.46 -11.84 -10.41
CA ILE A 226 -20.29 -13.22 -9.95
C ILE A 226 -20.19 -14.18 -11.13
N VAL A 227 -19.05 -14.89 -11.22
CA VAL A 227 -18.82 -15.95 -12.19
C VAL A 227 -18.90 -17.31 -11.50
N LEU A 228 -19.70 -18.23 -12.05
CA LEU A 228 -19.86 -19.59 -11.52
C LEU A 228 -19.04 -20.58 -12.33
N GLU A 229 -18.25 -21.41 -11.66
CA GLU A 229 -17.46 -22.49 -12.26
C GLU A 229 -17.71 -23.81 -11.52
N THR A 230 -17.67 -24.92 -12.26
CA THR A 230 -17.77 -26.26 -11.68
C THR A 230 -16.58 -27.10 -12.11
N GLN A 231 -16.03 -27.89 -11.19
CA GLN A 231 -14.97 -28.84 -11.49
C GLN A 231 -15.17 -30.17 -10.73
N VAL A 232 -14.68 -31.25 -11.32
CA VAL A 232 -14.69 -32.60 -10.72
C VAL A 232 -13.25 -33.10 -10.62
N GLN A 233 -12.84 -33.48 -9.42
CA GLN A 233 -11.54 -34.07 -9.13
C GLN A 233 -11.73 -35.50 -8.63
N TRP A 234 -11.23 -36.47 -9.38
CA TRP A 234 -11.40 -37.90 -9.11
C TRP A 234 -10.42 -38.49 -8.10
N TYR A 235 -9.36 -37.74 -7.75
CA TYR A 235 -8.35 -38.19 -6.81
C TYR A 235 -7.90 -37.01 -5.94
N ALA A 236 -8.35 -37.02 -4.69
CA ALA A 236 -8.10 -36.00 -3.68
C ALA A 236 -7.94 -36.69 -2.30
N PRO A 237 -6.88 -37.49 -2.11
CA PRO A 237 -6.71 -38.25 -0.88
C PRO A 237 -6.51 -37.33 0.32
N LEU A 238 -6.92 -37.80 1.49
CA LEU A 238 -6.63 -37.13 2.76
C LEU A 238 -5.13 -37.27 3.08
N GLU A 239 -4.52 -36.18 3.54
CA GLU A 239 -3.10 -36.17 3.96
C GLU A 239 -2.88 -36.91 5.30
N PHE A 240 -3.96 -37.10 6.06
CA PHE A 240 -3.98 -37.82 7.32
C PHE A 240 -5.01 -38.95 7.28
N SER A 241 -4.86 -39.95 8.16
CA SER A 241 -5.82 -41.04 8.29
C SER A 241 -6.84 -40.70 9.38
N PRO A 242 -8.15 -40.73 9.09
CA PRO A 242 -9.18 -40.42 10.08
C PRO A 242 -9.20 -41.45 11.21
N THR A 243 -9.65 -41.03 12.40
CA THR A 243 -9.73 -41.92 13.56
C THR A 243 -10.98 -42.80 13.44
N THR A 244 -10.81 -44.11 13.42
CA THR A 244 -11.95 -45.04 13.35
C THR A 244 -12.50 -45.31 14.75
N MET A 245 -13.79 -45.06 14.95
CA MET A 245 -14.53 -45.41 16.15
C MET A 245 -15.62 -46.43 15.82
N TYR A 246 -16.02 -47.23 16.79
CA TYR A 246 -17.15 -48.14 16.64
C TYR A 246 -18.38 -47.55 17.33
N ASN A 247 -19.47 -47.43 16.61
CA ASN A 247 -20.76 -46.98 17.10
C ASN A 247 -21.77 -48.13 17.01
N GLU A 248 -22.50 -48.41 18.09
CA GLU A 248 -23.44 -49.53 18.19
C GLU A 248 -24.57 -49.46 17.15
N GLN A 249 -24.91 -48.27 16.64
CA GLN A 249 -25.99 -48.05 15.66
C GLN A 249 -25.53 -48.07 14.19
N GLU A 250 -24.27 -47.70 13.91
CA GLU A 250 -23.79 -47.45 12.54
C GLU A 250 -22.54 -48.26 12.18
N GLY A 251 -22.03 -49.08 13.11
CA GLY A 251 -20.84 -49.88 12.92
C GLY A 251 -19.56 -49.04 13.00
N GLN A 252 -18.63 -49.27 12.09
CA GLN A 252 -17.36 -48.53 12.06
C GLN A 252 -17.58 -47.15 11.42
N ILE A 253 -17.35 -46.10 12.20
CA ILE A 253 -17.44 -44.70 11.78
C ILE A 253 -16.04 -44.07 11.75
N SER A 254 -15.76 -43.23 10.76
CA SER A 254 -14.52 -42.47 10.71
C SER A 254 -14.76 -41.06 11.24
N VAL A 255 -13.92 -40.59 12.13
CA VAL A 255 -14.08 -39.31 12.83
C VAL A 255 -12.86 -38.42 12.59
N LEU A 256 -13.13 -37.17 12.26
CA LEU A 256 -12.17 -36.07 12.12
C LEU A 256 -12.15 -35.24 13.41
N SER A 257 -10.96 -34.82 13.86
CA SER A 257 -10.82 -33.76 14.85
C SER A 257 -10.89 -32.38 14.19
N MET A 258 -11.24 -31.34 14.94
CA MET A 258 -11.14 -29.95 14.50
C MET A 258 -9.72 -29.56 14.09
N ASP A 259 -8.70 -30.12 14.74
CA ASP A 259 -7.29 -29.86 14.41
C ASP A 259 -6.93 -30.38 13.01
N ASP A 260 -7.50 -31.53 12.63
CA ASP A 260 -7.26 -32.18 11.33
C ASP A 260 -7.91 -31.39 10.18
N ILE A 261 -8.98 -30.63 10.44
CA ILE A 261 -9.63 -29.77 9.45
C ILE A 261 -8.67 -28.69 8.92
N SER A 262 -7.79 -28.16 9.77
CA SER A 262 -6.87 -27.09 9.37
C SER A 262 -5.86 -27.54 8.29
N VAL A 263 -5.59 -28.85 8.23
CA VAL A 263 -4.70 -29.48 7.24
C VAL A 263 -5.40 -29.66 5.89
N PHE A 264 -6.73 -29.78 5.89
CA PHE A 264 -7.56 -30.06 4.71
C PHE A 264 -7.32 -29.09 3.53
N ILE A 265 -7.10 -27.80 3.80
CA ILE A 265 -7.00 -26.77 2.75
C ILE A 265 -5.59 -26.66 2.15
N ASN A 266 -4.56 -27.12 2.87
CA ASN A 266 -3.16 -26.91 2.49
C ASN A 266 -2.53 -28.12 1.81
N SER A 267 -3.32 -29.15 1.48
CA SER A 267 -2.79 -30.35 0.85
C SER A 267 -2.32 -30.06 -0.58
N PRO A 268 -1.02 -30.25 -0.89
CA PRO A 268 -0.43 -29.91 -2.20
C PRO A 268 -1.00 -30.75 -3.35
N GLN A 269 -1.75 -31.81 -3.03
CA GLN A 269 -2.36 -32.73 -3.98
C GLN A 269 -3.71 -32.21 -4.49
N TRP A 270 -4.30 -31.24 -3.82
CA TRP A 270 -5.50 -30.56 -4.29
C TRP A 270 -5.01 -29.39 -5.08
N SER A 271 -4.88 -29.57 -6.39
CA SER A 271 -4.50 -28.54 -7.35
C SER A 271 -5.61 -27.48 -7.46
N LEU A 272 -5.93 -26.83 -6.34
CA LEU A 272 -6.74 -25.64 -6.22
C LEU A 272 -5.88 -24.49 -6.70
N GLU A 273 -5.48 -24.55 -7.97
CA GLU A 273 -4.72 -23.49 -8.61
C GLU A 273 -5.60 -22.25 -8.58
N SER A 274 -5.28 -21.36 -7.65
CA SER A 274 -5.76 -19.99 -7.65
C SER A 274 -5.05 -19.28 -8.80
N TYR A 275 -5.50 -19.57 -10.03
CA TYR A 275 -5.18 -18.74 -11.18
C TYR A 275 -5.71 -17.34 -10.87
N GLY A 276 -4.85 -16.44 -10.37
CA GLY A 276 -5.14 -15.01 -10.35
C GLY A 276 -5.49 -14.36 -9.02
N THR A 277 -5.02 -14.83 -7.85
CA THR A 277 -5.06 -14.02 -6.60
C THR A 277 -4.21 -12.74 -6.64
N SER A 278 -3.67 -12.36 -7.80
CA SER A 278 -2.77 -11.22 -7.99
C SER A 278 -3.38 -10.06 -8.79
N ALA A 279 -4.70 -10.00 -8.93
CA ALA A 279 -5.39 -8.82 -9.44
C ALA A 279 -6.39 -8.32 -8.37
N MET A 280 -6.24 -7.06 -7.96
CA MET A 280 -7.19 -6.35 -7.07
C MET A 280 -8.66 -6.46 -7.56
N ASP A 281 -8.86 -6.79 -8.84
CA ASP A 281 -10.16 -6.84 -9.48
C ASP A 281 -10.91 -8.18 -9.34
N GLU A 282 -10.24 -9.29 -8.97
CA GLU A 282 -10.88 -10.62 -8.93
C GLU A 282 -10.58 -11.42 -7.66
N ARG A 283 -11.64 -11.93 -7.02
CA ARG A 283 -11.54 -12.83 -5.86
C ARG A 283 -12.16 -14.19 -6.16
N THR A 284 -11.41 -15.26 -5.91
CA THR A 284 -11.92 -16.64 -6.06
C THR A 284 -12.35 -17.21 -4.71
N LEU A 285 -13.55 -17.79 -4.64
CA LEU A 285 -14.07 -18.52 -3.49
C LEU A 285 -14.33 -19.98 -3.85
N HIS A 286 -13.91 -20.89 -2.99
CA HIS A 286 -13.94 -22.33 -3.25
C HIS A 286 -15.02 -23.02 -2.42
N PHE A 287 -15.93 -23.73 -3.08
CA PHE A 287 -16.95 -24.56 -2.43
C PHE A 287 -16.70 -26.03 -2.75
N ILE A 288 -16.14 -26.76 -1.79
CA ILE A 288 -15.74 -28.15 -1.96
C ILE A 288 -16.83 -29.08 -1.47
N LEU A 289 -17.23 -30.03 -2.31
CA LEU A 289 -18.03 -31.19 -1.94
C LEU A 289 -17.09 -32.38 -1.85
N PHE A 290 -16.76 -32.80 -0.64
CA PHE A 290 -15.81 -33.89 -0.40
C PHE A 290 -16.56 -35.21 -0.23
N VAL A 291 -16.18 -36.21 -1.04
CA VAL A 291 -16.73 -37.55 -1.02
C VAL A 291 -15.67 -38.51 -0.49
N PRO A 292 -15.84 -39.05 0.73
CA PRO A 292 -14.89 -39.99 1.31
C PRO A 292 -14.92 -41.33 0.58
N ARG A 293 -13.80 -42.05 0.62
CA ARG A 293 -13.72 -43.40 0.08
C ARG A 293 -14.58 -44.39 0.89
N PRO A 294 -14.98 -45.55 0.34
CA PRO A 294 -15.87 -46.50 1.03
C PRO A 294 -15.36 -46.96 2.40
N HIS A 295 -14.05 -47.06 2.59
CA HIS A 295 -13.45 -47.45 3.87
C HIS A 295 -13.45 -46.34 4.93
N HIS A 296 -13.54 -45.09 4.52
CA HIS A 296 -13.63 -43.93 5.42
C HIS A 296 -15.06 -43.41 5.57
N ALA A 297 -16.02 -43.91 4.78
CA ALA A 297 -17.42 -43.55 4.87
C ALA A 297 -18.14 -44.40 5.96
N PRO A 298 -18.99 -43.80 6.82
CA PRO A 298 -19.28 -42.37 6.92
C PRO A 298 -18.18 -41.61 7.68
N LEU A 299 -17.87 -40.41 7.19
CA LEU A 299 -16.91 -39.49 7.77
C LEU A 299 -17.63 -38.40 8.57
N TYR A 300 -17.41 -38.37 9.87
CA TYR A 300 -18.02 -37.42 10.80
C TYR A 300 -16.99 -36.49 11.42
N LEU A 301 -17.45 -35.36 11.95
CA LEU A 301 -16.60 -34.40 12.63
C LEU A 301 -16.88 -34.41 14.13
N GLN A 302 -15.85 -34.51 14.94
CA GLN A 302 -15.94 -34.37 16.39
C GLN A 302 -15.55 -32.95 16.80
N LYS A 303 -16.48 -32.25 17.45
CA LYS A 303 -16.26 -30.93 18.05
C LYS A 303 -16.72 -30.96 19.50
N ASP A 304 -15.83 -30.66 20.45
CA ASP A 304 -16.16 -30.55 21.88
C ASP A 304 -16.95 -31.77 22.45
N HIS A 305 -16.57 -32.98 22.02
CA HIS A 305 -17.24 -34.26 22.31
C HIS A 305 -18.60 -34.51 21.63
N GLU A 306 -19.10 -33.59 20.82
CA GLU A 306 -20.26 -33.77 19.96
C GLU A 306 -19.84 -34.32 18.57
N ILE A 307 -20.62 -35.25 18.02
CA ILE A 307 -20.39 -35.83 16.70
C ILE A 307 -21.34 -35.17 15.69
N ILE A 308 -20.77 -34.43 14.76
CA ILE A 308 -21.46 -33.77 13.66
C ILE A 308 -21.54 -34.75 12.49
N ARG A 309 -22.76 -35.21 12.20
CA ARG A 309 -23.07 -36.22 11.16
C ARG A 309 -22.93 -35.70 9.72
N GLN A 310 -23.12 -34.40 9.52
CA GLN A 310 -22.96 -33.70 8.24
C GLN A 310 -21.89 -32.63 8.41
N PRO A 311 -20.60 -32.99 8.31
CA PRO A 311 -19.52 -32.04 8.51
C PRO A 311 -19.56 -30.96 7.44
N ALA A 312 -19.69 -29.71 7.87
CA ALA A 312 -19.53 -28.56 7.01
C ALA A 312 -18.86 -27.45 7.80
N TRP A 313 -17.84 -26.83 7.22
CA TRP A 313 -17.12 -25.74 7.85
C TRP A 313 -16.79 -24.66 6.82
N LEU A 314 -16.68 -23.44 7.33
CA LEU A 314 -16.28 -22.28 6.56
C LEU A 314 -14.79 -22.01 6.79
N VAL A 315 -14.08 -21.68 5.72
CA VAL A 315 -12.71 -21.20 5.75
C VAL A 315 -12.76 -19.70 5.46
N PRO A 316 -12.46 -18.84 6.46
CA PRO A 316 -12.59 -17.39 6.30
C PRO A 316 -11.81 -16.86 5.10
N GLN A 317 -12.39 -15.90 4.37
CA GLN A 317 -11.85 -15.31 3.15
C GLN A 317 -11.58 -16.27 1.97
N TRP A 318 -11.83 -17.57 2.11
CA TRP A 318 -11.45 -18.59 1.12
C TRP A 318 -12.65 -19.34 0.54
N GLY A 319 -13.60 -19.76 1.38
CA GLY A 319 -14.68 -20.63 0.90
C GLY A 319 -15.25 -21.55 1.95
N GLY A 320 -15.84 -22.67 1.53
CA GLY A 320 -16.45 -23.64 2.42
C GLY A 320 -16.31 -25.06 1.94
N VAL A 321 -16.30 -25.99 2.89
CA VAL A 321 -16.22 -27.42 2.63
C VAL A 321 -17.46 -28.09 3.20
N VAL A 322 -18.02 -29.02 2.45
CA VAL A 322 -19.10 -29.91 2.86
C VAL A 322 -18.66 -31.34 2.60
N VAL A 323 -18.67 -32.18 3.64
CA VAL A 323 -18.42 -33.62 3.53
C VAL A 323 -19.75 -34.31 3.24
N TRP A 324 -19.78 -35.08 2.16
CA TRP A 324 -20.99 -35.76 1.71
C TRP A 324 -20.87 -37.27 1.87
N ASN A 325 -21.49 -37.78 2.93
CA ASN A 325 -21.63 -39.21 3.19
C ASN A 325 -22.78 -39.79 2.35
N ARG A 326 -22.50 -40.11 1.09
CA ARG A 326 -23.49 -40.72 0.18
C ARG A 326 -23.74 -42.18 0.57
N TYR A 327 -24.92 -42.46 1.13
CA TYR A 327 -25.39 -43.84 1.32
C TYR A 327 -25.95 -44.36 -0.01
N LEU A 328 -25.16 -45.20 -0.69
CA LEU A 328 -25.61 -45.94 -1.87
C LEU A 328 -26.07 -47.32 -1.45
N ASP A 329 -27.36 -47.62 -1.65
CA ASP A 329 -27.85 -48.99 -1.60
C ASP A 329 -27.12 -49.79 -2.68
N GLY A 330 -26.57 -50.96 -2.30
CA GLY A 330 -25.59 -51.73 -3.09
C GLY A 330 -26.01 -52.21 -4.48
N SER A 331 -27.16 -51.77 -5.00
CA SER A 331 -27.65 -52.05 -6.36
C SER A 331 -27.32 -50.98 -7.40
N VAL A 332 -26.95 -49.75 -7.00
CA VAL A 332 -26.67 -48.65 -7.95
C VAL A 332 -25.17 -48.50 -8.16
N MET A 333 -24.70 -48.93 -9.33
CA MET A 333 -23.37 -48.53 -9.84
C MET A 333 -23.40 -47.02 -10.10
N ALA A 334 -22.33 -46.33 -9.71
CA ALA A 334 -22.19 -44.87 -9.68
C ALA A 334 -22.99 -44.14 -10.77
N GLU A 335 -24.13 -43.58 -10.38
CA GLU A 335 -24.95 -42.70 -11.21
C GLU A 335 -24.51 -41.25 -11.02
N ASP A 336 -24.72 -40.46 -12.08
CA ASP A 336 -24.57 -39.00 -12.06
C ASP A 336 -25.37 -38.42 -10.90
N VAL A 337 -24.80 -37.41 -10.22
CA VAL A 337 -25.45 -36.83 -9.04
C VAL A 337 -26.58 -35.90 -9.48
N SER A 338 -27.81 -36.24 -9.08
CA SER A 338 -29.00 -35.42 -9.36
C SER A 338 -28.98 -34.10 -8.57
N LEU A 339 -29.65 -33.07 -9.11
CA LEU A 339 -29.78 -31.78 -8.43
C LEU A 339 -30.61 -31.86 -7.14
N ASP A 340 -31.47 -32.86 -7.00
CA ASP A 340 -32.27 -33.09 -5.80
C ASP A 340 -31.40 -33.60 -4.63
N GLU A 341 -30.42 -34.46 -4.91
CA GLU A 341 -29.44 -34.92 -3.92
C GLU A 341 -28.55 -33.78 -3.40
N LEU A 342 -28.29 -32.77 -4.26
CA LEU A 342 -27.47 -31.62 -3.91
C LEU A 342 -28.19 -30.55 -3.08
N ARG A 343 -29.48 -30.73 -2.76
CA ARG A 343 -30.28 -29.72 -2.03
C ARG A 343 -29.65 -29.29 -0.71
N VAL A 344 -29.19 -30.25 0.11
CA VAL A 344 -28.57 -29.96 1.41
C VAL A 344 -27.19 -29.30 1.26
N PRO A 345 -26.25 -29.85 0.44
CA PRO A 345 -24.99 -29.16 0.14
C PRO A 345 -25.18 -27.73 -0.35
N MET A 346 -26.11 -27.48 -1.28
CA MET A 346 -26.34 -26.14 -1.82
C MET A 346 -26.90 -25.15 -0.79
N GLN A 347 -27.74 -25.61 0.14
CA GLN A 347 -28.19 -24.78 1.26
C GLN A 347 -27.02 -24.41 2.19
N LEU A 348 -26.11 -25.35 2.46
CA LEU A 348 -24.91 -25.10 3.27
C LEU A 348 -23.97 -24.12 2.57
N TYR A 349 -23.71 -24.27 1.27
CA TYR A 349 -22.93 -23.32 0.49
C TYR A 349 -23.55 -21.93 0.47
N THR A 350 -24.86 -21.83 0.36
CA THR A 350 -25.55 -20.54 0.40
C THR A 350 -25.35 -19.85 1.75
N LYS A 351 -25.45 -20.59 2.87
CA LYS A 351 -25.17 -20.06 4.21
C LYS A 351 -23.71 -19.63 4.38
N GLN A 352 -22.77 -20.44 3.89
CA GLN A 352 -21.34 -20.12 3.90
C GLN A 352 -21.04 -18.87 3.05
N LEU A 353 -21.67 -18.72 1.88
CA LEU A 353 -21.54 -17.53 1.05
C LEU A 353 -22.11 -16.29 1.73
N LEU A 354 -23.28 -16.38 2.37
CA LEU A 354 -23.81 -15.28 3.20
C LEU A 354 -22.81 -14.85 4.27
N ALA A 355 -22.21 -15.80 5.00
CA ALA A 355 -21.21 -15.51 6.01
C ALA A 355 -19.96 -14.82 5.42
N LEU A 356 -19.44 -15.31 4.28
CA LEU A 356 -18.31 -14.71 3.57
C LEU A 356 -18.61 -13.29 3.06
N LEU A 357 -19.84 -13.01 2.66
CA LEU A 357 -20.27 -11.68 2.23
C LEU A 357 -20.57 -10.73 3.41
N GLY A 358 -20.59 -11.23 4.65
CA GLY A 358 -21.00 -10.47 5.82
C GLY A 358 -22.51 -10.21 5.87
N LEU A 359 -23.30 -11.16 5.36
CA LEU A 359 -24.77 -11.16 5.26
C LEU A 359 -25.43 -12.24 6.13
N GLU A 360 -24.75 -12.74 7.16
CA GLU A 360 -25.29 -13.74 8.09
C GLU A 360 -26.30 -13.09 9.04
N TYR A 361 -27.55 -12.99 8.61
CA TYR A 361 -28.67 -12.60 9.47
C TYR A 361 -29.81 -13.62 9.35
N ASP A 362 -30.61 -13.71 10.41
CA ASP A 362 -31.72 -14.66 10.48
C ASP A 362 -32.82 -14.29 9.46
N GLY A 363 -33.36 -15.28 8.76
CA GLY A 363 -34.44 -15.09 7.77
C GLY A 363 -34.13 -14.20 6.55
N VAL A 364 -32.86 -13.81 6.31
CA VAL A 364 -32.49 -12.88 5.21
C VAL A 364 -32.95 -13.35 3.85
N LEU A 365 -32.78 -14.63 3.54
CA LEU A 365 -33.18 -15.20 2.27
C LEU A 365 -34.67 -15.53 2.18
N GLU A 366 -35.44 -15.34 3.25
CA GLU A 366 -36.88 -15.56 3.25
C GLU A 366 -37.62 -14.25 2.91
N GLN A 367 -37.14 -13.13 3.45
CA GLN A 367 -37.77 -11.81 3.34
C GLN A 367 -37.08 -10.90 2.32
N ASP A 368 -37.76 -10.54 1.22
CA ASP A 368 -37.21 -9.67 0.16
C ASP A 368 -36.76 -8.29 0.67
N ALA A 369 -37.55 -7.70 1.56
CA ALA A 369 -37.24 -6.38 2.12
C ALA A 369 -35.97 -6.40 2.99
N LEU A 370 -35.74 -7.49 3.73
CA LEU A 370 -34.56 -7.66 4.57
C LEU A 370 -33.31 -7.93 3.73
N LEU A 371 -33.44 -8.79 2.70
CA LEU A 371 -32.36 -9.02 1.73
C LEU A 371 -31.95 -7.73 1.03
N ASP A 372 -32.92 -6.93 0.56
CA ASP A 372 -32.63 -5.64 -0.06
C ASP A 372 -31.93 -4.65 0.89
N LEU A 373 -32.39 -4.57 2.14
CA LEU A 373 -31.72 -3.74 3.15
C LEU A 373 -30.28 -4.21 3.40
N ALA A 374 -30.06 -5.52 3.47
CA ALA A 374 -28.75 -6.11 3.70
C ALA A 374 -27.78 -5.87 2.52
N VAL A 375 -28.29 -5.92 1.28
CA VAL A 375 -27.51 -5.57 0.08
C VAL A 375 -27.17 -4.09 0.05
N ARG A 376 -28.14 -3.20 0.30
CA ARG A 376 -27.90 -1.75 0.34
C ARG A 376 -26.93 -1.36 1.46
N SER A 377 -27.02 -2.00 2.63
CA SER A 377 -26.06 -1.77 3.70
C SER A 377 -24.66 -2.29 3.35
N LEU A 378 -24.57 -3.42 2.65
CA LEU A 378 -23.30 -3.93 2.15
C LEU A 378 -22.69 -2.96 1.12
N GLN A 379 -23.47 -2.45 0.16
CA GLN A 379 -23.03 -1.43 -0.80
C GLN A 379 -22.40 -0.22 -0.10
N TRP A 380 -23.11 0.34 0.88
CA TRP A 380 -22.61 1.50 1.63
C TRP A 380 -21.33 1.19 2.39
N ARG A 381 -21.27 0.06 3.12
CA ARG A 381 -20.07 -0.37 3.85
C ARG A 381 -18.87 -0.54 2.92
N ARG A 382 -19.06 -1.16 1.75
CA ARG A 382 -18.00 -1.32 0.73
C ARG A 382 -17.58 0.02 0.14
N ALA A 383 -18.52 0.90 -0.15
CA ALA A 383 -18.20 2.21 -0.69
C ALA A 383 -17.38 3.06 0.29
N LEU A 384 -17.75 3.04 1.57
CA LEU A 384 -17.03 3.74 2.62
C LEU A 384 -15.65 3.13 2.87
N GLN A 385 -15.54 1.80 2.87
CA GLN A 385 -14.26 1.09 2.98
C GLN A 385 -13.31 1.50 1.84
N LEU A 386 -13.76 1.42 0.58
CA LEU A 386 -12.95 1.77 -0.59
C LEU A 386 -12.55 3.24 -0.60
N ALA A 387 -13.42 4.14 -0.14
CA ALA A 387 -13.09 5.55 -0.04
C ALA A 387 -11.99 5.81 1.00
N ARG A 388 -12.03 5.13 2.16
CA ARG A 388 -10.97 5.20 3.17
C ARG A 388 -9.65 4.66 2.62
N GLU A 389 -9.68 3.47 2.02
CA GLU A 389 -8.51 2.84 1.39
C GLU A 389 -7.92 3.72 0.27
N SER A 390 -8.76 4.39 -0.51
CA SER A 390 -8.32 5.34 -1.55
C SER A 390 -7.57 6.52 -0.95
N VAL A 391 -8.15 7.14 0.08
CA VAL A 391 -7.52 8.28 0.78
C VAL A 391 -6.21 7.86 1.43
N ASP A 392 -6.15 6.68 2.05
CA ASP A 392 -4.95 6.16 2.69
C ASP A 392 -3.86 5.80 1.67
N THR A 393 -4.25 5.24 0.53
CA THR A 393 -3.34 4.94 -0.58
C THR A 393 -2.75 6.24 -1.15
N LEU A 394 -3.58 7.24 -1.47
CA LEU A 394 -3.13 8.56 -1.94
C LEU A 394 -2.22 9.25 -0.92
N THR A 395 -2.55 9.14 0.37
CA THR A 395 -1.73 9.69 1.46
C THR A 395 -0.38 8.96 1.54
N SER A 396 -0.36 7.65 1.32
CA SER A 396 0.86 6.85 1.29
C SER A 396 1.75 7.21 0.10
N ILE A 397 1.18 7.48 -1.08
CA ILE A 397 1.91 8.03 -2.24
C ILE A 397 2.57 9.36 -1.87
N VAL A 398 1.81 10.29 -1.27
CA VAL A 398 2.34 11.61 -0.84
C VAL A 398 3.50 11.44 0.15
N ARG A 399 3.34 10.56 1.14
CA ARG A 399 4.39 10.26 2.13
C ARG A 399 5.63 9.67 1.46
N LEU A 400 5.46 8.73 0.52
CA LEU A 400 6.54 8.09 -0.22
C LEU A 400 7.32 9.10 -1.08
N VAL A 401 6.61 9.92 -1.85
CA VAL A 401 7.18 10.99 -2.69
C VAL A 401 7.93 12.04 -1.85
N HIS A 402 7.51 12.28 -0.60
CA HIS A 402 8.21 13.18 0.31
C HIS A 402 9.46 12.53 0.92
N LYS A 403 9.36 11.26 1.35
CA LYS A 403 10.45 10.52 2.01
C LYS A 403 11.58 10.17 1.04
N ILE A 404 11.26 9.89 -0.22
CA ILE A 404 12.23 9.52 -1.26
C ILE A 404 12.32 10.66 -2.28
N PRO A 405 13.30 11.59 -2.15
CA PRO A 405 13.36 12.79 -2.98
C PRO A 405 13.64 12.50 -4.46
N ASN A 406 14.18 11.31 -4.75
CA ASN A 406 14.47 10.84 -6.11
C ASN A 406 13.37 9.92 -6.66
N LEU A 407 12.19 9.80 -6.03
CA LEU A 407 11.12 8.99 -6.59
C LEU A 407 10.63 9.59 -7.92
N GLY A 408 10.62 8.78 -8.99
CA GLY A 408 10.07 9.17 -10.28
C GLY A 408 8.56 9.31 -10.17
N VAL A 409 8.02 10.44 -10.65
CA VAL A 409 6.58 10.66 -10.77
C VAL A 409 6.31 11.05 -12.21
N ASP A 410 6.00 10.03 -13.00
CA ASP A 410 5.70 10.16 -14.43
C ASP A 410 4.28 10.69 -14.67
N GLN A 411 3.96 10.93 -15.94
CA GLN A 411 2.67 11.49 -16.32
C GLN A 411 1.51 10.54 -16.01
N ASP A 412 1.73 9.24 -16.12
CA ASP A 412 0.70 8.23 -15.89
C ASP A 412 0.36 8.14 -14.40
N VAL A 413 1.37 8.14 -13.52
CA VAL A 413 1.20 8.25 -12.06
C VAL A 413 0.44 9.53 -11.70
N GLN A 414 0.86 10.68 -12.24
CA GLN A 414 0.18 11.95 -11.96
C GLN A 414 -1.29 11.90 -12.40
N ARG A 415 -1.57 11.35 -13.59
CA ARG A 415 -2.93 11.28 -14.15
C ARG A 415 -3.82 10.35 -13.32
N ALA A 416 -3.34 9.15 -13.00
CA ALA A 416 -4.06 8.20 -12.16
C ALA A 416 -4.33 8.78 -10.76
N PHE A 417 -3.34 9.45 -10.15
CA PHE A 417 -3.52 10.16 -8.90
C PHE A 417 -4.59 11.26 -8.97
N THR A 418 -4.60 12.06 -10.04
CA THR A 418 -5.62 13.11 -10.21
C THR A 418 -7.01 12.53 -10.46
N HIS A 419 -7.12 11.48 -11.29
CA HIS A 419 -8.40 10.83 -11.54
C HIS A 419 -8.97 10.20 -10.25
N ALA A 420 -8.13 9.57 -9.42
CA ALA A 420 -8.57 9.05 -8.13
C ALA A 420 -9.18 10.15 -7.23
N LEU A 421 -8.58 11.34 -7.20
CA LEU A 421 -9.11 12.48 -6.46
C LEU A 421 -10.39 13.04 -7.08
N ASP A 422 -10.47 13.12 -8.40
CA ASP A 422 -11.66 13.59 -9.10
C ASP A 422 -12.84 12.64 -8.88
N ASP A 423 -12.60 11.32 -8.88
CA ASP A 423 -13.60 10.29 -8.57
C ASP A 423 -14.09 10.41 -7.11
N LEU A 424 -13.19 10.65 -6.14
CA LEU A 424 -13.58 10.91 -4.74
C LEU A 424 -14.39 12.21 -4.59
N HIS A 425 -14.03 13.28 -5.30
CA HIS A 425 -14.82 14.52 -5.32
C HIS A 425 -16.19 14.30 -5.94
N ALA A 426 -16.28 13.55 -7.04
CA ALA A 426 -17.54 13.18 -7.67
C ALA A 426 -18.43 12.34 -6.74
N ALA A 427 -17.83 11.38 -6.02
CA ALA A 427 -18.53 10.57 -5.02
C ALA A 427 -19.12 11.43 -3.90
N LYS A 428 -18.37 12.44 -3.41
CA LYS A 428 -18.84 13.37 -2.37
C LYS A 428 -19.89 14.36 -2.86
N ALA A 429 -19.82 14.78 -4.12
CA ALA A 429 -20.77 15.70 -4.74
C ALA A 429 -22.04 14.99 -5.25
N LEU A 430 -22.08 13.66 -5.19
CA LEU A 430 -23.20 12.86 -5.71
C LEU A 430 -24.49 13.16 -4.94
N SER A 431 -25.50 13.64 -5.68
CA SER A 431 -26.83 13.93 -5.15
C SER A 431 -27.86 13.18 -6.00
N LEU A 432 -28.13 11.93 -5.61
CA LEU A 432 -29.18 11.10 -6.16
C LEU A 432 -29.98 10.50 -5.00
N PRO A 433 -31.29 10.27 -5.17
CA PRO A 433 -32.10 9.57 -4.18
C PRO A 433 -32.11 8.05 -4.44
N GLY A 434 -32.15 7.26 -3.36
CA GLY A 434 -32.36 5.82 -3.39
C GLY A 434 -31.24 5.02 -4.04
N ARG A 435 -31.54 3.79 -4.47
CA ARG A 435 -30.56 2.81 -4.97
C ARG A 435 -29.58 3.33 -6.02
N ALA A 436 -30.03 4.21 -6.92
CA ALA A 436 -29.17 4.80 -7.94
C ALA A 436 -27.98 5.59 -7.34
N HIS A 437 -28.17 6.16 -6.15
CA HIS A 437 -27.10 6.79 -5.39
C HIS A 437 -26.03 5.77 -4.99
N LEU A 438 -26.42 4.66 -4.37
CA LEU A 438 -25.48 3.64 -3.89
C LEU A 438 -24.75 2.95 -5.03
N ASP A 439 -25.44 2.63 -6.12
CA ASP A 439 -24.85 2.00 -7.30
C ASP A 439 -23.78 2.91 -7.93
N GLN A 440 -24.12 4.18 -8.17
CA GLN A 440 -23.18 5.14 -8.75
C GLN A 440 -22.04 5.46 -7.77
N LEU A 441 -22.34 5.58 -6.48
CA LEU A 441 -21.33 5.83 -5.44
C LEU A 441 -20.30 4.70 -5.41
N LEU A 442 -20.74 3.45 -5.37
CA LEU A 442 -19.87 2.28 -5.36
C LEU A 442 -18.99 2.24 -6.62
N SER A 443 -19.55 2.57 -7.79
CA SER A 443 -18.77 2.63 -9.04
C SER A 443 -17.66 3.70 -9.01
N LEU A 444 -17.96 4.90 -8.48
CA LEU A 444 -17.00 6.01 -8.39
C LEU A 444 -15.86 5.69 -7.42
N VAL A 445 -16.16 5.16 -6.23
CA VAL A 445 -15.12 4.82 -5.25
C VAL A 445 -14.31 3.58 -5.64
N THR A 446 -14.90 2.65 -6.39
CA THR A 446 -14.16 1.53 -7.00
C THR A 446 -13.16 2.06 -8.05
N SER A 447 -13.60 2.97 -8.91
CA SER A 447 -12.71 3.68 -9.86
C SER A 447 -11.61 4.45 -9.14
N ALA A 448 -11.95 5.17 -8.06
CA ALA A 448 -10.97 5.91 -7.27
C ALA A 448 -9.88 4.99 -6.68
N GLN A 449 -10.27 3.85 -6.11
CA GLN A 449 -9.34 2.88 -5.54
C GLN A 449 -8.47 2.20 -6.61
N SER A 450 -9.07 1.88 -7.76
CA SER A 450 -8.34 1.33 -8.92
C SER A 450 -7.29 2.33 -9.42
N HIS A 451 -7.65 3.59 -9.60
CA HIS A 451 -6.72 4.65 -10.01
C HIS A 451 -5.64 4.93 -8.94
N ALA A 452 -5.99 4.94 -7.66
CA ALA A 452 -5.04 5.16 -6.56
C ALA A 452 -4.02 4.00 -6.46
N SER A 453 -4.48 2.76 -6.55
CA SER A 453 -3.62 1.57 -6.54
C SER A 453 -2.74 1.49 -7.79
N GLN A 454 -3.29 1.79 -8.98
CA GLN A 454 -2.52 1.90 -10.21
C GLN A 454 -1.39 2.93 -10.08
N ALA A 455 -1.67 4.09 -9.50
CA ALA A 455 -0.65 5.11 -9.26
C ALA A 455 0.41 4.64 -8.26
N PHE A 456 0.03 3.89 -7.22
CA PHE A 456 0.94 3.39 -6.19
C PHE A 456 1.88 2.28 -6.69
N PHE A 457 1.37 1.35 -7.50
CA PHE A 457 2.11 0.19 -8.01
C PHE A 457 2.70 0.40 -9.42
N ASP A 458 2.68 1.63 -9.93
CA ASP A 458 3.24 1.94 -11.23
C ASP A 458 4.74 1.59 -11.28
N PRO A 459 5.22 0.91 -12.34
CA PRO A 459 6.61 0.51 -12.47
C PRO A 459 7.61 1.67 -12.33
N SER A 460 7.24 2.89 -12.76
CA SER A 460 8.10 4.08 -12.69
C SER A 460 8.42 4.49 -11.24
N MET A 461 7.52 4.23 -10.29
CA MET A 461 7.76 4.48 -8.87
C MET A 461 8.68 3.42 -8.22
N LEU A 462 8.70 2.19 -8.76
CA LEU A 462 9.53 1.10 -8.24
C LEU A 462 10.94 1.07 -8.84
N GLU A 463 11.11 1.55 -10.07
CA GLU A 463 12.38 1.50 -10.80
C GLU A 463 13.52 2.24 -10.06
N MET A 464 13.19 3.34 -9.39
CA MET A 464 14.15 4.16 -8.66
C MET A 464 14.62 3.56 -7.32
N LEU A 465 13.93 2.54 -6.79
CA LEU A 465 14.42 1.79 -5.64
C LEU A 465 15.66 0.95 -5.99
N TYR A 466 15.77 0.51 -7.25
CA TYR A 466 16.80 -0.42 -7.69
C TYR A 466 18.11 0.25 -8.14
N PHE A 467 18.10 1.53 -8.51
CA PHE A 467 19.31 2.27 -8.88
C PHE A 467 19.37 3.68 -8.23
N PRO A 468 19.75 3.74 -6.94
CA PRO A 468 20.01 5.01 -6.26
C PRO A 468 21.07 5.86 -6.98
N ASN A 469 20.97 7.19 -6.85
CA ASN A 469 21.90 8.14 -7.48
C ASN A 469 23.35 7.93 -7.04
N GLU A 470 23.58 7.35 -5.89
CA GLU A 470 24.90 6.95 -5.38
C GLU A 470 25.57 5.95 -6.34
N HIS A 471 24.81 5.02 -6.91
CA HIS A 471 25.31 4.08 -7.91
C HIS A 471 25.56 4.76 -9.25
N LYS A 472 24.74 5.74 -9.63
CA LYS A 472 24.99 6.60 -10.80
C LYS A 472 26.35 7.31 -10.66
N TYR A 473 26.62 7.98 -9.53
CA TYR A 473 27.90 8.63 -9.29
C TYR A 473 29.06 7.65 -9.15
N ALA A 474 28.85 6.49 -8.54
CA ALA A 474 29.87 5.44 -8.41
C ALA A 474 30.30 4.87 -9.77
N VAL A 475 29.38 4.75 -10.73
CA VAL A 475 29.69 4.35 -12.11
C VAL A 475 30.43 5.45 -12.86
N TYR A 476 30.03 6.71 -12.68
CA TYR A 476 30.60 7.85 -13.43
C TYR A 476 31.95 8.36 -12.87
N THR A 477 32.21 8.24 -11.58
CA THR A 477 33.43 8.79 -10.94
C THR A 477 34.73 8.16 -11.49
N PRO A 478 34.85 6.83 -11.67
CA PRO A 478 36.02 6.22 -12.29
C PRO A 478 36.20 6.57 -13.77
N LEU A 479 35.11 6.87 -14.49
CA LEU A 479 35.15 7.23 -15.91
C LEU A 479 35.63 8.69 -16.10
N PHE A 480 35.07 9.62 -15.33
CA PHE A 480 35.37 11.05 -15.48
C PHE A 480 36.54 11.54 -14.63
N GLY A 481 36.87 10.88 -13.51
CA GLY A 481 37.99 11.26 -12.65
C GLY A 481 39.34 11.35 -13.40
N PRO A 482 39.74 10.30 -14.15
CA PRO A 482 40.95 10.32 -14.96
C PRO A 482 40.92 11.32 -16.12
N LEU A 483 39.74 11.69 -16.62
CA LEU A 483 39.59 12.71 -17.66
C LEU A 483 39.71 14.13 -17.09
N LEU A 484 39.10 14.39 -15.93
CA LEU A 484 39.08 15.70 -15.28
C LEU A 484 40.43 16.08 -14.67
N LEU A 485 41.17 15.12 -14.10
CA LEU A 485 42.42 15.42 -13.38
C LEU A 485 43.50 16.05 -14.28
N PRO A 486 43.85 15.50 -15.46
CA PRO A 486 44.81 16.12 -16.37
C PRO A 486 44.34 17.50 -16.85
N LEU A 487 43.04 17.65 -17.13
CA LEU A 487 42.49 18.93 -17.60
C LEU A 487 42.62 20.04 -16.57
N LEU A 488 42.27 19.75 -15.31
CA LEU A 488 42.42 20.69 -14.20
C LEU A 488 43.88 21.06 -13.96
N THR A 489 44.81 20.08 -14.08
CA THR A 489 46.25 20.37 -13.93
C THR A 489 46.80 21.22 -15.07
N ALA A 490 46.35 20.99 -16.32
CA ALA A 490 46.74 21.79 -17.48
C ALA A 490 46.20 23.22 -17.37
N MET A 491 44.92 23.37 -17.01
CA MET A 491 44.27 24.66 -16.80
C MET A 491 44.94 25.46 -15.66
N ALA A 492 45.28 24.80 -14.54
CA ALA A 492 45.97 25.45 -13.42
C ALA A 492 47.39 25.89 -13.76
N ARG A 493 48.10 25.15 -14.64
CA ARG A 493 49.44 25.54 -15.12
C ARG A 493 49.36 26.76 -16.03
N GLU A 494 48.43 26.76 -16.99
CA GLU A 494 48.24 27.88 -17.91
C GLU A 494 47.80 29.15 -17.20
N TRP A 495 46.90 29.03 -16.21
CA TRP A 495 46.45 30.16 -15.40
C TRP A 495 47.56 30.77 -14.55
N LYS A 496 48.44 29.94 -13.98
CA LYS A 496 49.63 30.42 -13.26
C LYS A 496 50.62 31.09 -14.20
N TYR A 497 50.76 30.61 -15.43
CA TYR A 497 51.60 31.21 -16.45
C TYR A 497 51.07 32.59 -16.86
N ALA A 498 49.77 32.70 -17.17
CA ALA A 498 49.12 33.96 -17.53
C ALA A 498 49.18 35.02 -16.42
N ARG A 499 49.03 34.63 -15.15
CA ARG A 499 49.15 35.56 -14.01
C ARG A 499 50.57 36.09 -13.79
N ARG A 500 51.60 35.32 -14.15
CA ARG A 500 53.00 35.74 -14.01
C ARG A 500 53.47 36.66 -15.13
N HIS A 501 52.78 36.68 -16.27
CA HIS A 501 53.13 37.46 -17.46
C HIS A 501 52.11 38.56 -17.80
N ARG A 502 51.54 39.23 -16.80
CA ARG A 502 50.72 40.43 -17.03
C ARG A 502 51.66 41.64 -17.22
N PRO A 503 51.82 42.22 -18.42
CA PRO A 503 52.66 43.41 -18.60
C PRO A 503 51.98 44.63 -17.96
N LEU A 504 52.71 45.31 -17.07
CA LEU A 504 52.42 46.66 -16.59
C LEU A 504 52.71 47.64 -17.73
N SER A 505 51.68 48.08 -18.45
CA SER A 505 51.81 49.21 -19.37
C SER A 505 50.44 49.78 -19.71
N LEU A 506 50.12 50.94 -19.10
CA LEU A 506 49.48 52.13 -19.68
C LEU A 506 49.02 53.06 -18.54
N GLN A 507 49.95 53.86 -18.01
CA GLN A 507 49.64 55.14 -17.39
C GLN A 507 50.62 56.16 -17.96
N GLU A 508 50.33 56.63 -19.17
CA GLU A 508 50.98 57.80 -19.77
C GLU A 508 50.08 58.32 -20.90
N GLN A 509 49.06 59.10 -20.54
CA GLN A 509 48.46 60.13 -21.41
C GLN A 509 47.91 61.24 -20.52
N GLY A 510 48.53 62.43 -20.60
CA GLY A 510 47.88 63.70 -20.26
C GLY A 510 48.63 64.62 -19.29
N GLU A 511 49.79 65.15 -19.67
CA GLU A 511 50.25 66.45 -19.15
C GLU A 511 50.85 67.29 -20.29
N ALA A 512 50.37 68.53 -20.41
CA ALA A 512 50.99 69.62 -21.17
C ALA A 512 50.99 70.88 -20.28
N PRO A 513 51.97 71.79 -20.45
CA PRO A 513 52.56 72.53 -19.33
C PRO A 513 52.21 74.03 -19.32
N THR A 514 52.30 74.65 -18.14
CA THR A 514 52.63 76.09 -18.01
C THR A 514 53.49 76.30 -16.78
N SER A 515 54.55 77.09 -16.96
CA SER A 515 55.68 77.32 -16.07
C SER A 515 55.43 78.40 -15.02
N ASP A 516 55.98 78.22 -13.81
CA ASP A 516 57.06 79.06 -13.25
C ASP A 516 57.22 78.82 -11.72
N LEU A 517 58.49 78.60 -11.33
CA LEU A 517 59.05 78.47 -9.97
C LEU A 517 59.43 79.88 -9.40
N PRO A 518 59.92 80.05 -8.14
CA PRO A 518 59.59 79.44 -6.82
C PRO A 518 59.73 80.54 -5.68
N PRO A 519 60.14 80.29 -4.41
CA PRO A 519 60.14 79.08 -3.55
C PRO A 519 59.56 79.29 -2.11
N SER A 520 59.38 78.16 -1.40
CA SER A 520 59.47 77.98 0.09
C SER A 520 58.35 78.59 0.96
N THR A 521 57.68 77.92 1.90
CA THR A 521 58.15 77.07 3.00
C THR A 521 57.00 76.24 3.63
N LYS A 522 57.26 74.95 3.87
CA LYS A 522 56.94 74.06 5.03
C LYS A 522 55.73 74.34 5.96
N THR A 523 54.90 73.30 6.11
CA THR A 523 54.32 72.65 7.34
C THR A 523 54.82 73.10 8.72
N PRO A 524 54.24 72.65 9.87
CA PRO A 524 52.88 72.18 10.24
C PRO A 524 52.40 72.79 11.60
N ASP A 525 51.21 72.42 12.09
CA ASP A 525 50.84 72.13 13.51
C ASP A 525 49.34 72.34 13.71
N GLN A 526 48.56 71.30 14.04
CA GLN A 526 48.35 70.80 15.41
C GLN A 526 48.14 71.88 16.48
N SER A 527 46.86 72.02 16.79
CA SER A 527 46.30 71.75 18.12
C SER A 527 45.65 72.92 18.83
N THR A 528 44.48 72.54 19.34
CA THR A 528 43.93 72.90 20.64
C THR A 528 43.23 74.24 20.82
N ARG A 529 41.99 74.05 21.28
CA ARG A 529 41.33 74.78 22.37
C ARG A 529 40.93 76.20 21.97
N ARG A 530 39.75 76.67 22.31
CA ARG A 530 39.05 76.52 23.59
C ARG A 530 37.72 77.25 23.42
N GLY A 531 36.79 77.00 24.33
CA GLY A 531 35.69 77.91 24.59
C GLY A 531 34.39 77.41 23.98
N ALA A 532 33.62 76.64 24.72
CA ALA A 532 32.67 77.18 25.70
C ALA A 532 31.57 77.98 25.01
N SER A 533 30.38 77.40 24.96
CA SER A 533 29.24 77.82 25.77
C SER A 533 28.00 77.17 25.16
N ARG A 534 27.28 76.31 25.88
CA ARG A 534 26.23 76.72 26.81
C ARG A 534 25.14 77.49 26.07
N THR A 535 24.09 76.79 25.64
CA THR A 535 22.74 77.07 26.15
C THR A 535 21.81 75.89 25.95
N THR A 536 21.29 75.47 27.08
CA THR A 536 20.14 74.60 27.28
C THR A 536 18.88 75.46 27.23
N THR A 537 17.82 74.97 26.59
CA THR A 537 16.41 75.17 26.97
C THR A 537 15.66 73.99 26.37
N GLN A 538 15.42 72.92 27.12
CA GLN A 538 14.32 72.71 28.08
C GLN A 538 12.92 72.80 27.47
N SER A 539 12.26 71.65 27.41
CA SER A 539 11.00 71.31 28.13
C SER A 539 10.70 69.82 27.86
N SER A 540 10.85 68.90 28.83
CA SER A 540 9.94 68.53 29.94
C SER A 540 8.60 67.97 29.42
N SER A 541 8.05 66.82 29.84
CA SER A 541 8.18 66.11 31.12
C SER A 541 7.45 64.75 31.11
N SER A 542 8.02 63.78 31.85
CA SER A 542 7.42 62.79 32.80
C SER A 542 6.42 61.73 32.26
N VAL A 543 6.32 60.49 32.76
CA VAL A 543 6.37 59.93 34.13
C VAL A 543 6.73 58.40 34.05
N ALA A 544 7.37 57.85 35.09
CA ALA A 544 7.73 56.43 35.32
C ALA A 544 6.55 55.63 35.97
N PRO A 545 6.68 54.42 36.60
CA PRO A 545 7.77 53.43 36.74
C PRO A 545 7.33 51.97 36.40
N SER A 546 8.19 50.95 36.28
CA SER A 546 8.63 50.08 37.39
C SER A 546 9.32 48.81 36.87
N SER A 547 10.33 48.31 37.62
CA SER A 547 10.83 46.92 37.83
C SER A 547 10.92 45.93 36.64
N SER A 548 11.95 45.08 36.46
CA SER A 548 13.08 44.62 37.26
C SER A 548 13.94 43.69 36.40
N THR A 549 15.26 43.81 36.51
CA THR A 549 16.27 42.75 36.80
C THR A 549 16.06 41.32 36.23
N THR A 550 17.01 40.55 35.71
CA THR A 550 18.44 40.64 35.30
C THR A 550 18.80 39.19 34.92
N GLN A 551 19.40 38.95 33.74
CA GLN A 551 20.21 37.75 33.49
C GLN A 551 21.45 37.77 34.38
N PRO A 552 22.04 36.63 34.75
CA PRO A 552 23.48 36.49 34.43
C PRO A 552 23.87 35.01 34.19
N THR A 553 24.99 34.58 33.64
CA THR A 553 26.19 35.10 32.94
C THR A 553 27.02 33.83 32.61
N LYS A 554 27.93 33.89 31.63
CA LYS A 554 29.35 33.42 31.74
C LYS A 554 30.14 33.73 30.46
N PRO A 555 31.50 33.80 30.51
CA PRO A 555 32.24 34.94 29.99
C PRO A 555 33.27 34.60 28.88
N ILE A 556 33.88 35.67 28.34
CA ILE A 556 34.88 35.72 27.24
C ILE A 556 36.32 35.90 27.83
N PRO A 557 37.41 36.14 27.07
CA PRO A 557 38.40 35.26 26.37
C PRO A 557 39.87 35.39 26.87
N ALA A 558 40.83 34.63 26.28
CA ALA A 558 42.21 35.13 26.03
C ALA A 558 43.05 34.35 24.95
N ALA A 559 43.43 35.09 23.90
CA ALA A 559 44.70 35.16 23.11
C ALA A 559 45.59 33.96 22.65
N ARG A 560 45.68 33.81 21.30
CA ARG A 560 46.85 33.68 20.34
C ARG A 560 47.97 32.62 20.55
N PRO A 561 48.70 32.12 19.50
CA PRO A 561 49.04 32.78 18.22
C PRO A 561 48.95 31.94 16.92
N ALA A 562 49.15 32.64 15.80
CA ALA A 562 49.15 32.12 14.42
C ALA A 562 50.45 31.37 14.07
N LEU A 563 50.32 30.23 13.40
CA LEU A 563 51.43 29.43 12.87
C LEU A 563 51.44 29.44 11.33
N SER A 564 52.65 29.55 10.78
CA SER A 564 52.95 29.89 9.39
C SER A 564 52.83 28.71 8.41
N ALA A 565 52.52 29.03 7.16
CA ALA A 565 52.21 28.11 6.06
C ALA A 565 53.42 27.35 5.45
N LYS A 566 54.37 26.85 6.26
CA LYS A 566 55.56 26.13 5.73
C LYS A 566 55.81 24.71 6.25
N GLU A 567 54.97 24.14 7.11
CA GLU A 567 55.19 22.78 7.63
C GLU A 567 54.26 21.67 7.06
N ALA A 568 53.26 21.97 6.22
CA ALA A 568 52.27 20.99 5.76
C ALA A 568 52.56 20.40 4.37
N ARG A 569 53.83 20.09 4.06
CA ARG A 569 54.24 19.64 2.72
C ARG A 569 55.15 18.42 2.75
N LYS A 570 54.81 17.40 3.55
CA LYS A 570 55.40 16.07 3.46
C LYS A 570 54.55 15.07 4.25
N LYS A 571 53.60 14.42 3.58
CA LYS A 571 52.99 13.13 3.88
C LYS A 571 51.72 13.06 3.05
N LEU A 572 51.77 12.41 1.87
CA LEU A 572 50.57 11.85 1.21
C LEU A 572 50.84 11.09 -0.10
N PHE A 573 52.09 10.71 -0.45
CA PHE A 573 52.31 9.88 -1.65
C PHE A 573 53.37 8.77 -1.47
N GLY A 574 52.91 7.54 -1.66
CA GLY A 574 53.66 6.29 -1.90
C GLY A 574 52.66 5.13 -1.76
N LYS A 575 52.34 4.29 -2.75
CA LYS A 575 53.11 3.66 -3.86
C LYS A 575 52.16 3.24 -5.03
N PRO A 576 52.67 2.84 -6.23
CA PRO A 576 51.86 2.56 -7.42
C PRO A 576 51.48 1.07 -7.61
N ILE A 577 50.36 0.84 -8.33
CA ILE A 577 49.91 -0.47 -8.82
C ILE A 577 50.35 -0.63 -10.29
N SER A 578 50.94 -1.78 -10.62
CA SER A 578 51.35 -2.16 -11.96
C SER A 578 50.47 -3.26 -12.54
N SER A 579 50.34 -3.22 -13.87
CA SER A 579 50.06 -4.34 -14.82
C SER A 579 48.68 -5.01 -14.75
N LEU A 580 47.99 -5.32 -15.85
CA LEU A 580 48.30 -5.31 -17.28
C LEU A 580 46.96 -5.42 -18.04
N LEU A 581 46.81 -4.62 -19.09
CA LEU A 581 45.85 -4.84 -20.18
C LEU A 581 46.38 -5.94 -21.10
N HIS A 582 45.49 -6.71 -21.72
CA HIS A 582 45.74 -7.12 -23.11
C HIS A 582 44.43 -7.23 -23.91
N THR A 583 44.43 -6.44 -24.98
CA THR A 583 43.47 -6.29 -26.06
C THR A 583 43.71 -7.33 -27.16
N SER A 584 42.70 -7.68 -27.95
CA SER A 584 42.82 -7.67 -29.42
C SER A 584 41.47 -7.83 -30.13
N SER A 585 41.41 -7.19 -31.31
CA SER A 585 40.27 -6.88 -32.17
C SER A 585 40.49 -7.58 -33.56
N PRO A 586 39.71 -7.33 -34.66
CA PRO A 586 39.10 -8.37 -35.50
C PRO A 586 39.56 -8.30 -36.98
N LYS A 587 39.04 -9.18 -37.87
CA LYS A 587 38.96 -9.12 -39.37
C LYS A 587 38.78 -10.55 -39.94
N ASP A 588 38.17 -10.87 -41.09
CA ASP A 588 37.31 -10.22 -42.09
C ASP A 588 36.90 -11.31 -43.13
N LYS A 589 35.71 -11.19 -43.78
CA LYS A 589 35.26 -11.77 -45.09
C LYS A 589 35.08 -13.31 -45.22
N GLY A 590 34.06 -13.91 -45.85
CA GLY A 590 32.87 -13.51 -46.60
C GLY A 590 32.47 -14.67 -47.56
N HIS A 591 31.19 -15.07 -47.65
CA HIS A 591 30.47 -15.54 -48.86
C HIS A 591 29.06 -16.11 -48.56
N LEU A 592 28.20 -16.03 -49.58
CA LEU A 592 26.74 -16.18 -49.60
C LEU A 592 26.22 -17.64 -49.50
N ALA A 593 24.93 -17.70 -49.10
CA ALA A 593 23.84 -18.51 -49.68
C ALA A 593 23.22 -19.65 -48.83
N HIS A 594 21.97 -19.39 -48.44
CA HIS A 594 20.82 -20.27 -48.27
C HIS A 594 20.79 -21.40 -47.19
N THR A 595 19.67 -21.33 -46.46
CA THR A 595 18.86 -22.41 -45.86
C THR A 595 18.84 -22.52 -44.33
N SER A 596 17.61 -22.82 -43.90
CA SER A 596 17.05 -22.86 -42.56
C SER A 596 17.55 -24.00 -41.69
N ARG A 597 17.28 -23.85 -40.39
CA ARG A 597 17.29 -24.85 -39.29
C ARG A 597 18.59 -24.90 -38.50
N TYR A 598 18.46 -24.57 -37.21
CA TYR A 598 19.48 -24.71 -36.18
C TYR A 598 19.69 -26.19 -35.81
N PRO A 599 20.96 -26.63 -35.70
CA PRO A 599 21.33 -27.72 -34.82
C PRO A 599 22.51 -27.36 -33.89
N GLY A 600 22.42 -27.81 -32.64
CA GLY A 600 23.55 -28.45 -31.95
C GLY A 600 24.48 -27.59 -31.07
N LEU A 601 24.39 -27.85 -29.76
CA LEU A 601 25.26 -27.46 -28.64
C LEU A 601 26.76 -27.67 -28.88
N HIS A 602 27.62 -26.97 -28.12
CA HIS A 602 28.67 -27.59 -27.29
C HIS A 602 29.28 -26.59 -26.29
N LYS A 603 28.97 -26.75 -24.99
CA LYS A 603 29.95 -26.66 -23.89
C LYS A 603 29.37 -27.25 -22.60
N SER A 604 29.94 -28.37 -22.20
CA SER A 604 29.70 -29.08 -20.95
C SER A 604 30.31 -28.32 -19.77
N VAL A 605 29.51 -28.01 -18.76
CA VAL A 605 30.00 -27.59 -17.44
C VAL A 605 29.83 -28.78 -16.49
N LYS A 606 30.92 -29.22 -15.86
CA LYS A 606 30.89 -30.26 -14.82
C LYS A 606 30.21 -29.68 -13.57
N LEU A 607 29.04 -30.20 -13.23
CA LEU A 607 28.42 -30.01 -11.92
C LEU A 607 29.24 -30.75 -10.85
N PRO A 608 29.46 -30.16 -9.65
CA PRO A 608 30.05 -30.87 -8.53
C PRO A 608 29.15 -32.04 -8.09
N THR A 609 29.77 -33.13 -7.63
CA THR A 609 29.07 -34.29 -7.09
C THR A 609 28.28 -33.93 -5.83
N LEU A 610 26.97 -34.14 -5.86
CA LEU A 610 26.08 -34.04 -4.70
C LEU A 610 26.44 -35.14 -3.68
N HIS A 611 26.91 -34.73 -2.51
CA HIS A 611 27.08 -35.63 -1.37
C HIS A 611 25.70 -36.07 -0.85
N THR A 612 25.31 -37.31 -1.14
CA THR A 612 24.15 -37.98 -0.56
C THR A 612 24.49 -38.47 0.85
N ASN A 613 24.55 -37.57 1.85
CA ASN A 613 24.43 -37.88 3.28
C ASN A 613 24.52 -36.59 4.10
N ARG A 614 23.40 -35.89 4.27
CA ARG A 614 23.26 -34.85 5.30
C ARG A 614 22.12 -35.28 6.22
N ARG A 615 22.47 -35.73 7.43
CA ARG A 615 21.50 -35.94 8.52
C ARG A 615 20.88 -34.59 8.85
N SER A 616 19.56 -34.58 9.05
CA SER A 616 18.82 -33.43 9.60
C SER A 616 19.37 -33.05 10.98
N PRO A 617 19.44 -31.75 11.31
CA PRO A 617 19.82 -31.33 12.66
C PRO A 617 18.77 -31.81 13.68
N PRO A 618 19.18 -32.16 14.91
CA PRO A 618 18.25 -32.63 15.93
C PRO A 618 17.26 -31.52 16.33
N PRO A 619 16.02 -31.87 16.73
CA PRO A 619 15.03 -30.89 17.15
C PRO A 619 15.50 -30.11 18.39
N LYS A 620 15.22 -28.80 18.42
CA LYS A 620 15.47 -27.95 19.58
C LYS A 620 14.67 -28.49 20.77
N ARG A 621 15.35 -28.76 21.90
CA ARG A 621 14.68 -29.13 23.16
C ARG A 621 13.77 -27.98 23.63
N LEU A 622 12.51 -28.31 23.92
CA LEU A 622 11.56 -27.46 24.63
C LEU A 622 12.15 -27.08 26.00
N LYS A 623 12.26 -25.78 26.26
CA LYS A 623 12.53 -25.26 27.61
C LYS A 623 11.22 -25.32 28.39
N LEU A 624 11.21 -26.14 29.45
CA LEU A 624 10.14 -26.19 30.45
C LEU A 624 10.03 -24.82 31.16
N PRO A 625 8.82 -24.23 31.31
CA PRO A 625 8.64 -23.04 32.11
C PRO A 625 8.86 -23.40 33.59
N THR A 626 9.93 -22.84 34.16
CA THR A 626 10.22 -22.95 35.59
C THR A 626 9.66 -21.72 36.27
N LYS A 627 8.49 -21.84 36.91
CA LYS A 627 8.18 -21.32 38.27
C LYS A 627 6.69 -21.39 38.56
N GLU A 628 6.39 -22.16 39.60
CA GLU A 628 5.14 -22.20 40.34
C GLU A 628 4.75 -20.79 40.84
N LYS A 629 3.50 -20.37 40.59
CA LYS A 629 2.85 -19.30 41.35
C LYS A 629 2.39 -19.86 42.70
N LYS A 630 2.90 -19.30 43.79
CA LYS A 630 2.34 -19.48 45.15
C LYS A 630 1.06 -18.65 45.31
N PRO A 631 0.13 -19.07 46.19
CA PRO A 631 -1.21 -18.51 46.25
C PRO A 631 -1.29 -17.21 47.06
N VAL A 632 -2.34 -16.48 46.74
CA VAL A 632 -2.84 -15.21 47.28
C VAL A 632 -2.99 -15.25 48.80
N ARG A 633 -2.63 -14.15 49.47
CA ARG A 633 -2.93 -13.88 50.87
C ARG A 633 -3.65 -12.53 50.94
N GLU A 634 -4.91 -12.56 51.37
CA GLU A 634 -5.69 -11.37 51.74
C GLU A 634 -5.15 -10.79 53.06
N LEU A 635 -5.10 -9.45 53.17
CA LEU A 635 -5.70 -8.64 54.25
C LEU A 635 -5.23 -7.17 54.15
N GLY A 636 -6.21 -6.26 54.03
CA GLY A 636 -6.40 -5.17 55.01
C GLY A 636 -5.64 -3.85 54.85
N SER A 637 -6.44 -2.82 54.49
CA SER A 637 -6.55 -1.49 55.12
C SER A 637 -5.43 -0.45 54.98
N ASP A 638 -5.83 0.64 54.31
CA ASP A 638 -5.74 2.06 54.72
C ASP A 638 -4.75 3.00 54.02
N GLU A 639 -5.36 4.15 53.68
CA GLU A 639 -4.87 5.51 53.45
C GLU A 639 -4.52 5.99 52.02
N GLU A 640 -5.36 6.95 51.61
CA GLU A 640 -5.31 7.81 50.44
C GLU A 640 -4.09 8.75 50.48
N LEU A 641 -3.37 8.87 49.36
CA LEU A 641 -2.74 10.13 48.98
C LEU A 641 -2.52 10.18 47.45
N GLU A 642 -3.06 11.23 46.84
CA GLU A 642 -2.98 11.57 45.42
C GLU A 642 -1.53 11.77 44.94
N SER A 643 -1.17 11.18 43.79
CA SER A 643 -0.08 11.67 42.94
C SER A 643 -0.37 11.32 41.47
N GLU A 644 -0.21 12.31 40.60
CA GLU A 644 -0.45 12.22 39.16
C GLU A 644 0.52 11.25 38.45
N PRO A 645 0.11 10.58 37.36
CA PRO A 645 0.99 9.66 36.63
C PRO A 645 1.90 10.39 35.62
N GLU A 646 3.22 10.16 35.74
CA GLU A 646 4.18 10.40 34.66
C GLU A 646 3.91 9.49 33.45
N PRO A 647 4.18 9.94 32.21
CA PRO A 647 3.92 9.17 31.01
C PRO A 647 4.91 8.00 30.85
N GLU A 648 4.37 6.80 30.59
CA GLU A 648 5.14 5.61 30.22
C GLU A 648 5.93 5.83 28.92
N PRO A 649 7.17 5.30 28.80
CA PRO A 649 7.93 5.37 27.56
C PRO A 649 7.36 4.41 26.51
N GLU A 650 7.23 4.91 25.27
CA GLU A 650 6.80 4.14 24.10
C GLU A 650 7.64 2.87 23.88
N PRO A 651 7.04 1.74 23.46
CA PRO A 651 7.79 0.53 23.17
C PRO A 651 8.66 0.71 21.92
N GLU A 652 9.95 0.41 22.07
CA GLU A 652 10.95 0.35 21.00
C GLU A 652 10.57 -0.79 20.03
N ILE A 653 10.05 -0.42 18.85
CA ILE A 653 9.66 -1.36 17.79
C ILE A 653 10.95 -1.88 17.13
N ASP A 654 11.21 -3.17 17.28
CA ASP A 654 12.32 -3.90 16.69
C ASP A 654 12.01 -4.26 15.22
N TYR A 655 12.61 -3.54 14.28
CA TYR A 655 12.30 -3.60 12.84
C TYR A 655 13.02 -4.72 12.06
N GLU A 656 13.59 -5.74 12.72
CA GLU A 656 14.39 -6.76 12.01
C GLU A 656 13.63 -8.02 11.56
N ASN A 657 12.30 -8.15 11.80
CA ASN A 657 11.60 -9.42 11.55
C ASN A 657 10.37 -9.39 10.62
N GLU A 658 10.07 -8.30 9.92
CA GLU A 658 9.08 -8.33 8.84
C GLU A 658 9.75 -8.57 7.49
N GLY A 659 9.92 -9.86 7.18
CA GLY A 659 10.24 -10.31 5.84
C GLY A 659 9.06 -10.05 4.91
N PHE A 660 9.23 -9.08 4.02
CA PHE A 660 8.46 -8.95 2.78
C PHE A 660 8.55 -10.25 1.99
N LEU A 661 7.43 -10.97 1.85
CA LEU A 661 7.09 -11.84 0.73
C LEU A 661 5.57 -11.89 0.59
#